data_AF-A0A1V3S3P4-F1
#
_entry.id   AF-A0A1V3S3P4-F1
#
_cell.length_a   1.000
_cell.length_b   1.000
_cell.length_c   1.000
_cell.angle_alpha   90.00
_cell.angle_beta   90.00
_cell.angle_gamma   90.00
#
_symmetry.space_group_name_H-M   'P 1'
#
loop_
_entity.id
_entity.type
_entity.pdbx_description
1 polymer ?
#
loop_
_entity_poly.entity_id
_entity_poly.type
_entity_poly.pdbx_seq_one_letter_code
_entity_poly.pdbx_strand_id
1 'polypeptide(L)'
;MEPLRNSDDWLYHATRVVHWIQNRSAFPYSAHVIQQNIVPFGSELFFLWPVLLTQSEWVGRLVFGLALPLAAVGQYLLLRTLRQGQTVALAGVLILVSTPLVLASAMGLKPEIWAILTLLGLAHWAVTVGSAPGATRCFFLGVFAVLSVNVRSFPVVLLPSLVLIVWWASGEVSRARRLKFLAAGGLCGALLSTLLIPLVFNTVNHGHPMGPEQVQRSVKTKIEPQVMYTHAVRFAFLTLELPDVPVSEEARAGFGRAANQAVAALGAGEPLQGEIASSLLGPFVYTLPEQAARYSLWGLLWMPVLLVALVHLTRNLVSTWPRVRLTDVSVLALLAIPLWAAILFGARWMVHANVPERFLVGAYTLALTLGISVLFPRLSGSRVARALAAMAVVYAAFQPVRALVQDVLQPAPGAAPGMVLDEPFSEVARSVLPPGSRVLLVGDKDSREYPLFAADAHYANTVIPWGIGGFDPIQMRRLMDTERVTHVLIHNDLQATFFWSPAHDTRPFVQWLEAEAGLRAIPLRSPRQRLYEVKGAVALNEAPFRLAEGPSGMPLVGIASALRDQVGLDPAMWLTPWPIQDPSGNQRGFLWLGQGYAEGLEFALWSRQDRDVDLRLDVAPGPGLPSPDRRLMLLHDDVPVGDVHAFRGAASVVVRTRLHAGRNLISLLALDIATVKPQPNGDPRNLVMGLNGIRVEPAQSGGADDLEHRRLDDALASSAQLAVGLIHRRQQADGYWFTSHTTGTRFDQPVQEMNTYLTALMVDLIGSGATPAVLAGSLERARHHLRSQIESNGLVRYHGKPGERAMRENGMCTITPDTDDTALVWRLAPGAESLRPAALETLRRYRADDGLYKTWLGRPDEYSCLNPGADPNPPDVGIQMHLLMWLAQVDPPAARSLCTALRNTIDQDRIWVYYRKAPLVPVMRQTDLRAVGCDLQLPPARVQTAIPEQQIWLNAAKMLVALEGGGDQVPAPAQVRQLLQALSANGFSAVRQNPPMLYHNDLSASVSRLYWSEDVGYALWLRLYLASAGRKS
;
A
#
# COMPACT_ATOMS: atom_id res chain seq x y z
N MET A 1 3.24 22.44 7.39
CA MET A 1 3.77 21.10 7.71
C MET A 1 2.78 20.09 7.17
N GLU A 2 3.21 19.18 6.29
CA GLU A 2 2.36 18.09 5.77
C GLU A 2 1.94 17.12 6.89
N PRO A 3 0.83 16.36 6.81
CA PRO A 3 0.45 15.31 7.78
C PRO A 3 1.55 14.27 8.06
N LEU A 4 1.45 13.48 9.14
CA LEU A 4 2.32 12.31 9.29
C LEU A 4 2.15 11.40 8.07
N ARG A 5 3.26 11.00 7.45
CA ARG A 5 3.29 10.15 6.23
C ARG A 5 4.30 9.01 6.32
N ASN A 6 5.07 8.94 7.41
CA ASN A 6 6.13 7.95 7.57
C ASN A 6 5.55 6.60 8.06
N SER A 7 5.98 5.50 7.45
CA SER A 7 5.49 4.14 7.77
C SER A 7 5.70 3.77 9.24
N ASP A 8 6.86 4.06 9.82
CA ASP A 8 7.13 3.77 11.25
C ASP A 8 6.19 4.55 12.18
N ASP A 9 5.84 5.78 11.78
CA ASP A 9 4.97 6.65 12.56
C ASP A 9 3.55 6.06 12.63
N TRP A 10 3.04 5.60 11.48
CA TRP A 10 1.70 5.00 11.39
C TRP A 10 1.64 3.57 11.90
N LEU A 11 2.76 2.85 11.92
CA LEU A 11 2.80 1.47 12.38
C LEU A 11 2.89 1.38 13.91
N TYR A 12 3.74 2.19 14.57
CA TYR A 12 3.97 2.02 16.01
C TYR A 12 4.39 3.26 16.82
N HIS A 13 4.83 4.39 16.25
CA HIS A 13 5.15 5.57 17.06
C HIS A 13 3.89 6.40 17.39
N ALA A 14 3.21 6.92 16.38
CA ALA A 14 2.02 7.75 16.58
C ALA A 14 0.83 6.91 17.05
N THR A 15 0.64 5.75 16.44
CA THR A 15 -0.40 4.76 16.77
C THR A 15 -0.37 4.35 18.24
N ARG A 16 0.82 4.09 18.78
CA ARG A 16 0.96 3.73 20.19
C ARG A 16 0.50 4.83 21.14
N VAL A 17 0.85 6.09 20.82
CA VAL A 17 0.43 7.25 21.60
C VAL A 17 -1.09 7.38 21.61
N VAL A 18 -1.77 7.19 20.47
CA VAL A 18 -3.23 7.26 20.40
C VAL A 18 -3.87 6.11 21.20
N HIS A 19 -3.34 4.89 21.12
CA HIS A 19 -3.78 3.78 21.97
C HIS A 19 -3.62 4.06 23.46
N TRP A 20 -2.52 4.71 23.89
CA TRP A 20 -2.36 5.10 25.30
C TRP A 20 -3.40 6.11 25.75
N ILE A 21 -3.76 7.06 24.88
CA ILE A 21 -4.82 8.03 25.16
C ILE A 21 -6.17 7.31 25.31
N GLN A 22 -6.48 6.38 24.40
CA GLN A 22 -7.72 5.59 24.44
C GLN A 22 -7.79 4.70 25.69
N ASN A 23 -6.72 3.98 25.99
CA ASN A 23 -6.62 3.07 27.14
C ASN A 23 -6.39 3.81 28.47
N ARG A 24 -6.17 5.12 28.43
CA ARG A 24 -5.82 5.97 29.60
C ARG A 24 -4.61 5.43 30.37
N SER A 25 -3.66 4.85 29.65
CA SER A 25 -2.57 4.09 30.25
C SER A 25 -1.41 3.96 29.26
N ALA A 26 -0.18 4.15 29.75
CA ALA A 26 1.05 3.85 29.01
C ALA A 26 1.50 2.39 29.18
N PHE A 27 0.72 1.57 29.90
CA PHE A 27 1.01 0.14 30.03
C PHE A 27 0.73 -0.60 28.72
N PRO A 28 1.41 -1.73 28.49
CA PRO A 28 1.17 -2.58 27.33
C PRO A 28 -0.28 -3.03 27.21
N TYR A 29 -0.77 -3.10 25.97
CA TYR A 29 -2.14 -3.50 25.61
C TYR A 29 -2.10 -4.62 24.56
N SER A 30 -3.25 -5.24 24.24
CA SER A 30 -3.30 -6.21 23.16
C SER A 30 -2.97 -5.52 21.84
N ALA A 31 -1.91 -5.93 21.14
CA ALA A 31 -1.51 -5.29 19.89
C ALA A 31 -1.15 -6.38 18.86
N HIS A 32 -1.53 -6.17 17.61
CA HIS A 32 -1.09 -7.03 16.50
C HIS A 32 0.35 -6.68 16.06
N VAL A 33 0.79 -5.43 16.28
CA VAL A 33 2.18 -4.99 16.11
C VAL A 33 2.88 -4.94 17.47
N ILE A 34 3.61 -6.00 17.81
CA ILE A 34 4.25 -6.11 19.13
C ILE A 34 5.26 -5.00 19.43
N GLN A 35 5.85 -4.37 18.40
CA GLN A 35 6.75 -3.21 18.55
C GLN A 35 6.10 -2.08 19.36
N GLN A 36 4.77 -1.95 19.34
CA GLN A 36 4.03 -0.97 20.13
C GLN A 36 4.21 -1.15 21.65
N ASN A 37 4.56 -2.35 22.12
CA ASN A 37 4.64 -2.67 23.56
C ASN A 37 6.07 -2.90 24.07
N ILE A 38 6.99 -3.37 23.21
CA ILE A 38 8.26 -3.93 23.67
C ILE A 38 9.45 -2.98 23.55
N VAL A 39 9.37 -1.94 22.70
CA VAL A 39 10.49 -1.01 22.47
C VAL A 39 10.39 0.21 23.38
N PRO A 40 11.53 0.76 23.86
CA PRO A 40 11.55 2.03 24.57
C PRO A 40 10.90 3.16 23.76
N PHE A 41 10.24 4.08 24.45
CA PHE A 41 9.35 5.07 23.85
C PHE A 41 9.51 6.48 24.44
N GLY A 42 10.66 6.76 25.07
CA GLY A 42 10.86 8.01 25.81
C GLY A 42 10.65 9.28 24.98
N SER A 43 10.94 9.25 23.67
CA SER A 43 10.66 10.38 22.76
C SER A 43 9.18 10.62 22.51
N GLU A 44 8.37 9.56 22.47
CA GLU A 44 6.94 9.62 22.14
C GLU A 44 6.14 10.37 23.22
N LEU A 45 6.66 10.45 24.45
CA LEU A 45 6.07 11.25 25.52
C LEU A 45 5.93 12.73 25.14
N PHE A 46 6.85 13.27 24.33
CA PHE A 46 6.78 14.66 23.84
C PHE A 46 5.73 14.86 22.75
N PHE A 47 5.26 13.80 22.11
CA PHE A 47 4.10 13.81 21.22
C PHE A 47 2.80 13.53 21.99
N LEU A 48 2.84 12.65 23.00
CA LEU A 48 1.70 12.29 23.84
C LEU A 48 1.08 13.48 24.55
N TRP A 49 1.86 14.25 25.31
CA TRP A 49 1.28 15.30 26.16
C TRP A 49 0.51 16.37 25.39
N PRO A 50 1.04 16.94 24.29
CA PRO A 50 0.28 17.93 23.53
C PRO A 50 -0.93 17.33 22.84
N VAL A 51 -0.84 16.11 22.29
CA VAL A 51 -1.99 15.45 21.65
C VAL A 51 -3.09 15.14 22.66
N LEU A 52 -2.73 14.65 23.85
CA LEU A 52 -3.67 14.41 24.95
C LEU A 52 -4.42 15.69 25.36
N LEU A 53 -3.72 16.82 25.42
CA LEU A 53 -4.29 18.10 25.89
C LEU A 53 -5.05 18.89 24.81
N THR A 54 -4.68 18.72 23.53
CA THR A 54 -5.21 19.55 22.44
C THR A 54 -5.99 18.77 21.38
N GLN A 55 -5.95 17.44 21.43
CA GLN A 55 -6.51 16.55 20.40
C GLN A 55 -6.07 16.94 18.99
N SER A 56 -4.80 17.33 18.86
CA SER A 56 -4.27 17.92 17.64
C SER A 56 -2.90 17.35 17.28
N GLU A 57 -2.84 16.67 16.12
CA GLU A 57 -1.59 16.12 15.58
C GLU A 57 -0.54 17.22 15.38
N TRP A 58 -0.95 18.37 14.84
CA TRP A 58 -0.01 19.43 14.47
C TRP A 58 0.69 20.03 15.70
N VAL A 59 -0.02 20.17 16.82
CA VAL A 59 0.57 20.65 18.09
C VAL A 59 1.57 19.64 18.62
N GLY A 60 1.19 18.34 18.62
CA GLY A 60 2.08 17.25 19.01
C GLY A 60 3.40 17.27 18.23
N ARG A 61 3.30 17.46 16.91
CA ARG A 61 4.47 17.48 16.03
C ARG A 61 5.33 18.71 16.19
N LEU A 62 4.72 19.87 16.43
CA LEU A 62 5.46 21.09 16.73
C LEU A 62 6.33 20.90 17.98
N VAL A 63 5.75 20.35 19.05
CA VAL A 63 6.48 20.09 20.31
C VAL A 63 7.53 19.00 20.12
N PHE A 64 7.21 17.91 19.41
CA PHE A 64 8.18 16.87 19.09
C PHE A 64 9.35 17.43 18.27
N GLY A 65 9.07 18.33 17.32
CA GLY A 65 10.05 19.02 16.48
C GLY A 65 10.98 19.98 17.22
N LEU A 66 10.65 20.40 18.46
CA LEU A 66 11.55 21.20 19.30
C LEU A 66 12.86 20.48 19.62
N ALA A 67 12.94 19.17 19.42
CA ALA A 67 14.16 18.40 19.59
C ALA A 67 15.33 18.96 18.77
N LEU A 68 15.09 19.44 17.54
CA LEU A 68 16.16 19.96 16.66
C LEU A 68 16.76 21.27 17.18
N PRO A 69 15.99 22.34 17.46
CA PRO A 69 16.55 23.55 18.05
C PRO A 69 17.16 23.29 19.43
N LEU A 70 16.59 22.38 20.23
CA LEU A 70 17.19 22.00 21.52
C LEU A 70 18.52 21.26 21.35
N ALA A 71 18.65 20.38 20.35
CA ALA A 71 19.90 19.71 20.01
C ALA A 71 20.97 20.72 19.55
N ALA A 72 20.57 21.74 18.78
CA ALA A 72 21.46 22.84 18.40
C ALA A 72 21.98 23.61 19.63
N VAL A 73 21.10 23.94 20.57
CA VAL A 73 21.48 24.56 21.86
C VAL A 73 22.40 23.63 22.66
N GLY A 74 22.07 22.34 22.74
CA GLY A 74 22.88 21.34 23.44
C GLY A 74 24.30 21.22 22.87
N GLN A 75 24.43 21.21 21.53
CA GLN A 75 25.71 21.15 20.83
C GLN A 75 26.54 22.41 21.13
N TYR A 76 25.91 23.59 21.07
CA TYR A 76 26.55 24.85 21.41
C TYR A 76 27.07 24.84 22.86
N LEU A 77 26.21 24.49 23.82
CA LEU A 77 26.56 24.47 25.24
C LEU A 77 27.68 23.47 25.54
N LEU A 78 27.64 22.27 24.95
CA LEU A 78 28.70 21.28 25.10
C LEU A 78 30.06 21.80 24.58
N LEU A 79 30.09 22.38 23.37
CA LEU A 79 31.31 22.98 22.82
C LEU A 79 31.84 24.14 23.68
N ARG A 80 30.95 24.94 24.28
CA ARG A 80 31.33 26.00 25.24
C ARG A 80 31.90 25.42 26.53
N THR A 81 31.33 24.34 27.05
CA THR A 81 31.90 23.60 28.20
C THR A 81 33.30 23.06 27.90
N LEU A 82 33.54 22.64 26.66
CA LEU A 82 34.85 22.21 26.14
C LEU A 82 35.80 23.38 25.82
N ARG A 83 35.45 24.59 26.28
CA ARG A 83 36.25 25.83 26.14
C ARG A 83 36.49 26.27 24.69
N GLN A 84 35.64 25.84 23.75
CA GLN A 84 35.71 26.30 22.37
C GLN A 84 35.14 27.72 22.24
N GLY A 85 35.72 28.53 21.34
CA GLY A 85 35.25 29.89 21.04
C GLY A 85 33.82 29.92 20.49
N GLN A 86 33.13 31.06 20.61
CA GLN A 86 31.74 31.21 20.15
C GLN A 86 31.57 30.85 18.67
N THR A 87 32.46 31.35 17.80
CA THR A 87 32.42 31.06 16.36
C THR A 87 32.56 29.57 16.05
N VAL A 88 33.42 28.88 16.80
CA VAL A 88 33.66 27.43 16.65
C VAL A 88 32.43 26.64 17.08
N ALA A 89 31.84 27.05 18.21
CA ALA A 89 30.61 26.45 18.71
C ALA A 89 29.46 26.62 17.72
N LEU A 90 29.27 27.81 17.15
CA LEU A 90 28.27 28.08 16.12
C LEU A 90 28.53 27.30 14.83
N ALA A 91 29.78 27.18 14.39
CA ALA A 91 30.13 26.35 13.23
C ALA A 91 29.78 24.87 13.48
N GLY A 92 30.06 24.36 14.69
CA GLY A 92 29.68 23.01 15.10
C GLY A 92 28.18 22.77 15.09
N VAL A 93 27.39 23.76 15.54
CA VAL A 93 25.93 23.72 15.43
C VAL A 93 25.50 23.68 13.98
N LEU A 94 26.05 24.57 13.15
CA LEU A 94 25.69 24.66 11.74
C LEU A 94 25.94 23.34 11.01
N ILE A 95 27.09 22.70 11.24
CA ILE A 95 27.41 21.37 10.69
C ILE A 95 26.37 20.32 11.11
N LEU A 96 26.02 20.28 12.40
CA LEU A 96 25.07 19.30 12.92
C LEU A 96 23.68 19.46 12.29
N VAL A 97 23.13 20.68 12.31
CA VAL A 97 21.76 20.94 11.83
C VAL A 97 21.66 20.92 10.31
N SER A 98 22.76 21.11 9.59
CA SER A 98 22.81 21.01 8.14
C SER A 98 23.16 19.60 7.65
N THR A 99 23.42 18.65 8.54
CA THR A 99 23.70 17.26 8.13
C THR A 99 22.42 16.65 7.53
N PRO A 100 22.42 16.14 6.29
CA PRO A 100 21.21 15.68 5.60
C PRO A 100 20.39 14.65 6.39
N LEU A 101 21.03 13.63 6.96
CA LEU A 101 20.34 12.62 7.77
C LEU A 101 19.74 13.19 9.05
N VAL A 102 20.36 14.20 9.66
CA VAL A 102 19.81 14.89 10.85
C VAL A 102 18.55 15.64 10.44
N LEU A 103 18.60 16.40 9.35
CA LEU A 103 17.44 17.14 8.86
C LEU A 103 16.28 16.22 8.44
N ALA A 104 16.58 15.14 7.71
CA ALA A 104 15.61 14.12 7.31
C ALA A 104 15.03 13.35 8.51
N SER A 105 15.79 13.26 9.60
CA SER A 105 15.35 12.65 10.87
C SER A 105 14.52 13.60 11.73
N ALA A 106 14.54 14.90 11.47
CA ALA A 106 13.69 15.88 12.15
C ALA A 106 12.26 15.90 11.61
N MET A 107 12.00 15.21 10.49
CA MET A 107 10.66 15.04 9.93
C MET A 107 9.95 13.81 10.52
N GLY A 108 8.70 13.98 10.95
CA GLY A 108 7.89 12.90 11.55
C GLY A 108 8.15 12.70 13.05
N LEU A 109 7.85 11.51 13.57
CA LEU A 109 8.01 11.15 14.98
C LEU A 109 9.23 10.24 15.24
N LYS A 110 10.28 10.44 14.46
CA LYS A 110 11.53 9.69 14.53
C LYS A 110 12.31 9.97 15.83
N PRO A 111 12.72 8.95 16.61
CA PRO A 111 13.43 9.15 17.89
C PRO A 111 14.86 9.69 17.75
N GLU A 112 15.42 9.73 16.53
CA GLU A 112 16.82 10.06 16.23
C GLU A 112 17.25 11.42 16.80
N ILE A 113 16.46 12.49 16.61
CA ILE A 113 16.83 13.84 17.10
C ILE A 113 16.76 13.92 18.62
N TRP A 114 15.76 13.26 19.22
CA TRP A 114 15.71 13.12 20.68
C TRP A 114 16.90 12.36 21.23
N ALA A 115 17.39 11.34 20.50
CA ALA A 115 18.59 10.60 20.89
C ALA A 115 19.85 11.49 20.84
N ILE A 116 19.97 12.37 19.83
CA ILE A 116 21.02 13.40 19.77
C ILE A 116 20.95 14.28 21.02
N LEU A 117 19.77 14.84 21.31
CA LEU A 117 19.58 15.75 22.44
C LEU A 117 19.96 15.11 23.78
N THR A 118 19.47 13.90 24.06
CA THR A 118 19.79 13.21 25.33
C THR A 118 21.26 12.83 25.43
N LEU A 119 21.90 12.43 24.32
CA LEU A 119 23.33 12.11 24.29
C LEU A 119 24.21 13.36 24.48
N LEU A 120 23.80 14.52 23.93
CA LEU A 120 24.50 15.78 24.18
C LEU A 120 24.40 16.21 25.64
N GLY A 121 23.21 16.07 26.25
CA GLY A 121 23.06 16.29 27.68
C GLY A 121 23.90 15.33 28.52
N LEU A 122 23.93 14.03 28.15
CA LEU A 122 24.79 13.04 28.79
C LEU A 122 26.28 13.44 28.72
N ALA A 123 26.75 13.82 27.54
CA ALA A 123 28.13 14.25 27.32
C ALA A 123 28.47 15.53 28.10
N HIS A 124 27.55 16.50 28.15
CA HIS A 124 27.71 17.73 28.93
C HIS A 124 27.90 17.42 30.42
N TRP A 125 27.02 16.60 31.00
CA TRP A 125 27.15 16.22 32.40
C TRP A 125 28.40 15.36 32.66
N ALA A 126 28.80 14.50 31.73
CA ALA A 126 30.00 13.69 31.87
C ALA A 126 31.27 14.56 31.93
N VAL A 127 31.39 15.54 31.03
CA VAL A 127 32.53 16.48 30.97
C VAL A 127 32.57 17.37 32.21
N THR A 128 31.43 17.88 32.68
CA THR A 128 31.37 18.70 33.89
C THR A 128 31.68 17.91 35.17
N VAL A 129 31.34 16.61 35.22
CA VAL A 129 31.75 15.69 36.30
C VAL A 129 33.25 15.40 36.23
N GLY A 130 33.81 15.18 35.04
CA GLY A 130 35.24 14.93 34.85
C GLY A 130 36.11 16.10 35.31
N SER A 131 35.68 17.33 35.02
CA SER A 131 36.41 18.55 35.38
C SER A 131 36.22 19.00 36.83
N ALA A 132 34.99 18.92 37.36
CA ALA A 132 34.69 19.30 38.74
C ALA A 132 33.50 18.47 39.27
N PRO A 133 33.77 17.30 39.89
CA PRO A 133 32.71 16.40 40.32
C PRO A 133 31.94 16.98 41.51
N GLY A 134 30.62 16.94 41.42
CA GLY A 134 29.70 17.32 42.49
C GLY A 134 28.50 16.39 42.53
N ALA A 135 27.87 16.25 43.70
CA ALA A 135 26.71 15.37 43.92
C ALA A 135 25.60 15.60 42.88
N THR A 136 25.20 16.86 42.69
CA THR A 136 24.16 17.26 41.73
C THR A 136 24.52 16.91 40.29
N ARG A 137 25.79 17.08 39.90
CA ARG A 137 26.25 16.78 38.54
C ARG A 137 26.23 15.27 38.28
N CYS A 138 26.64 14.46 39.26
CA CYS A 138 26.54 13.00 39.18
C CYS A 138 25.08 12.53 39.12
N PHE A 139 24.17 13.19 39.84
CA PHE A 139 22.74 12.92 39.75
C PHE A 139 22.20 13.15 38.34
N PHE A 140 22.42 14.34 37.76
CA PHE A 140 21.96 14.62 36.39
C PHE A 140 22.65 13.76 35.32
N LEU A 141 23.91 13.36 35.53
CA LEU A 141 24.58 12.37 34.69
C LEU A 141 23.80 11.04 34.66
N GLY A 142 23.30 10.59 35.81
CA GLY A 142 22.47 9.38 35.92
C GLY A 142 21.11 9.54 35.23
N VAL A 143 20.46 10.70 35.38
CA VAL A 143 19.18 11.01 34.71
C VAL A 143 19.35 10.94 33.19
N PHE A 144 20.34 11.64 32.62
CA PHE A 144 20.56 11.68 31.18
C PHE A 144 21.03 10.34 30.60
N ALA A 145 21.71 9.50 31.39
CA ALA A 145 22.05 8.15 30.99
C ALA A 145 20.78 7.32 30.74
N VAL A 146 19.82 7.39 31.66
CA VAL A 146 18.56 6.66 31.54
C VAL A 146 17.65 7.25 30.47
N LEU A 147 17.57 8.58 30.33
CA LEU A 147 16.83 9.20 29.23
C LEU A 147 17.38 8.77 27.87
N SER A 148 18.70 8.68 27.72
CA SER A 148 19.32 8.21 26.48
C SER A 148 18.93 6.75 26.16
N VAL A 149 18.90 5.88 27.19
CA VAL A 149 18.45 4.47 27.06
C VAL A 149 16.96 4.37 26.71
N ASN A 150 16.15 5.29 27.24
CA ASN A 150 14.71 5.27 27.02
C ASN A 150 14.29 5.82 25.65
N VAL A 151 15.06 6.74 25.07
CA VAL A 151 14.86 7.14 23.67
C VAL A 151 15.33 6.03 22.72
N ARG A 152 16.49 5.41 23.00
CA ARG A 152 17.02 4.26 22.25
C ARG A 152 17.84 3.33 23.12
N SER A 153 17.86 2.04 22.82
CA SER A 153 18.48 1.02 23.67
C SER A 153 20.02 0.98 23.66
N PHE A 154 20.69 1.31 22.54
CA PHE A 154 22.16 1.19 22.40
C PHE A 154 23.00 1.98 23.42
N PRO A 155 22.63 3.21 23.85
CA PRO A 155 23.28 3.93 24.94
C PRO A 155 23.49 3.15 26.25
N VAL A 156 22.81 2.01 26.46
CA VAL A 156 23.06 1.13 27.62
C VAL A 156 24.53 0.68 27.72
N VAL A 157 25.23 0.58 26.58
CA VAL A 157 26.66 0.22 26.53
C VAL A 157 27.57 1.25 27.20
N LEU A 158 27.07 2.46 27.46
CA LEU A 158 27.84 3.54 28.08
C LEU A 158 27.94 3.41 29.61
N LEU A 159 27.14 2.55 30.25
CA LEU A 159 27.15 2.41 31.71
C LEU A 159 28.55 2.13 32.30
N PRO A 160 29.39 1.23 31.73
CA PRO A 160 30.76 1.03 32.21
C PRO A 160 31.61 2.30 32.07
N SER A 161 31.52 3.00 30.94
CA SER A 161 32.26 4.27 30.73
C SER A 161 31.87 5.33 31.74
N LEU A 162 30.57 5.45 32.06
CA LEU A 162 30.08 6.39 33.07
C LEU A 162 30.61 6.08 34.47
N VAL A 163 30.67 4.80 34.84
CA VAL A 163 31.29 4.37 36.11
C VAL A 163 32.77 4.74 36.14
N LEU A 164 33.52 4.51 35.06
CA LEU A 164 34.94 4.89 34.96
C LEU A 164 35.15 6.41 35.08
N ILE A 165 34.33 7.21 34.39
CA ILE A 165 34.38 8.68 34.45
C ILE A 165 34.15 9.14 35.91
N VAL A 166 33.11 8.63 36.57
CA VAL A 166 32.80 8.98 37.97
C VAL A 166 33.86 8.47 38.94
N TRP A 167 34.47 7.33 38.65
CA TRP A 167 35.52 6.73 39.49
C TRP A 167 36.81 7.54 39.45
N TRP A 168 37.25 7.95 38.25
CA TRP A 168 38.49 8.68 38.03
C TRP A 168 38.37 10.21 38.12
N ALA A 169 37.16 10.77 38.20
CA ALA A 169 37.00 12.20 38.42
C ALA A 169 37.75 12.67 39.69
N SER A 170 38.52 13.74 39.59
CA SER A 170 39.25 14.33 40.71
C SER A 170 38.41 15.39 41.40
N GLY A 171 38.14 15.25 42.70
CA GLY A 171 37.48 16.29 43.49
C GLY A 171 37.21 15.89 44.93
N GLU A 172 36.62 16.80 45.70
CA GLU A 172 36.44 16.71 47.16
C GLU A 172 35.39 15.65 47.58
N VAL A 173 34.44 15.34 46.69
CA VAL A 173 33.41 14.34 46.97
C VAL A 173 33.96 12.93 46.81
N SER A 174 33.78 12.10 47.84
CA SER A 174 34.23 10.69 47.84
C SER A 174 33.62 9.87 46.69
N ARG A 175 34.39 8.93 46.14
CA ARG A 175 33.97 8.07 45.01
C ARG A 175 32.64 7.37 45.28
N ALA A 176 32.48 6.80 46.47
CA ALA A 176 31.26 6.11 46.87
C ALA A 176 30.03 7.04 46.85
N ARG A 177 30.18 8.29 47.31
CA ARG A 177 29.09 9.27 47.30
C ARG A 177 28.71 9.65 45.86
N ARG A 178 29.69 9.83 44.97
CA ARG A 178 29.42 10.13 43.55
C ARG A 178 28.66 9.00 42.85
N LEU A 179 29.06 7.74 43.09
CA LEU A 179 28.36 6.57 42.56
C LEU A 179 26.92 6.45 43.09
N LYS A 180 26.70 6.75 44.38
CA LYS A 180 25.34 6.80 44.96
C LYS A 180 24.46 7.84 44.27
N PHE A 181 24.98 9.04 44.01
CA PHE A 181 24.22 10.07 43.29
C PHE A 181 23.96 9.71 41.83
N LEU A 182 24.93 9.09 41.14
CA LEU A 182 24.73 8.54 39.80
C LEU A 182 23.59 7.51 39.78
N ALA A 183 23.61 6.56 40.71
CA ALA A 183 22.56 5.54 40.85
C ALA A 183 21.19 6.15 41.20
N ALA A 184 21.15 7.12 42.12
CA ALA A 184 19.91 7.81 42.50
C ALA A 184 19.32 8.59 41.32
N GLY A 185 20.17 9.27 40.54
CA GLY A 185 19.76 9.94 39.30
C GLY A 185 19.22 8.96 38.26
N GLY A 186 19.89 7.82 38.08
CA GLY A 186 19.42 6.75 37.20
C GLY A 186 18.06 6.19 37.63
N LEU A 187 17.88 5.87 38.92
CA LEU A 187 16.61 5.38 39.44
C LEU A 187 15.47 6.39 39.25
N CYS A 188 15.73 7.66 39.57
CA CYS A 188 14.77 8.74 39.36
C CYS A 188 14.40 8.90 37.88
N GLY A 189 15.40 8.90 36.99
CA GLY A 189 15.18 8.94 35.55
C GLY A 189 14.37 7.74 35.04
N ALA A 190 14.60 6.53 35.57
CA ALA A 190 13.90 5.32 35.15
C ALA A 190 12.42 5.33 35.54
N LEU A 191 12.13 5.86 36.74
CA LEU A 191 10.77 6.03 37.24
C LEU A 191 10.02 7.12 36.46
N LEU A 192 10.60 8.33 36.39
CA LEU A 192 9.92 9.49 35.80
C LEU A 192 9.76 9.41 34.28
N SER A 193 10.70 8.75 33.59
CA SER A 193 10.61 8.55 32.14
C SER A 193 9.84 7.29 31.75
N THR A 194 9.34 6.52 32.72
CA THR A 194 8.60 5.26 32.52
C THR A 194 9.36 4.12 31.82
N LEU A 195 10.69 4.22 31.70
CA LEU A 195 11.54 3.16 31.11
C LEU A 195 11.32 1.79 31.79
N LEU A 196 11.00 1.77 33.09
CA LEU A 196 10.77 0.52 33.81
C LEU A 196 9.58 -0.28 33.26
N ILE A 197 8.58 0.38 32.64
CA ILE A 197 7.39 -0.29 32.13
C ILE A 197 7.75 -1.33 31.05
N PRO A 198 8.38 -0.95 29.90
CA PRO A 198 8.73 -1.93 28.88
C PRO A 198 9.76 -2.95 29.38
N LEU A 199 10.72 -2.55 30.22
CA LEU A 199 11.75 -3.48 30.73
C LEU A 199 11.15 -4.57 31.64
N VAL A 200 10.27 -4.19 32.58
CA VAL A 200 9.61 -5.14 33.48
C VAL A 200 8.64 -6.01 32.69
N PHE A 201 7.82 -5.41 31.82
CA PHE A 201 6.88 -6.15 30.98
C PHE A 201 7.59 -7.20 30.12
N ASN A 202 8.68 -6.81 29.45
CA ASN A 202 9.47 -7.72 28.63
C ASN A 202 10.11 -8.84 29.48
N THR A 203 10.61 -8.52 30.67
CA THR A 203 11.22 -9.50 31.57
C THR A 203 10.20 -10.53 32.07
N VAL A 204 9.01 -10.07 32.47
CA VAL A 204 7.93 -10.94 32.98
C VAL A 204 7.35 -11.83 31.88
N ASN A 205 7.08 -11.28 30.68
CA ASN A 205 6.39 -12.03 29.62
C ASN A 205 7.32 -12.79 28.66
N HIS A 206 8.59 -12.38 28.57
CA HIS A 206 9.53 -12.96 27.60
C HIS A 206 10.85 -13.42 28.22
N GLY A 207 11.01 -13.31 29.54
CA GLY A 207 12.22 -13.72 30.25
C GLY A 207 13.45 -12.85 29.97
N HIS A 208 13.29 -11.72 29.27
CA HIS A 208 14.41 -10.85 28.92
C HIS A 208 13.97 -9.38 28.73
N PRO A 209 14.71 -8.37 29.24
CA PRO A 209 14.29 -6.96 29.24
C PRO A 209 14.17 -6.32 27.84
N MET A 210 14.78 -6.92 26.82
CA MET A 210 14.72 -6.46 25.42
C MET A 210 13.59 -7.10 24.61
N GLY A 211 12.70 -7.85 25.25
CA GLY A 211 11.58 -8.52 24.59
C GLY A 211 11.94 -9.93 24.10
N PRO A 212 11.07 -10.53 23.25
CA PRO A 212 11.19 -11.93 22.85
C PRO A 212 12.43 -12.19 21.98
N GLU A 213 12.91 -13.44 21.98
CA GLU A 213 14.17 -13.83 21.34
C GLU A 213 14.20 -13.49 19.84
N GLN A 214 13.07 -13.63 19.16
CA GLN A 214 12.91 -13.31 17.74
C GLN A 214 13.22 -11.83 17.46
N VAL A 215 12.72 -10.91 18.29
CA VAL A 215 12.99 -9.46 18.18
C VAL A 215 14.47 -9.18 18.44
N GLN A 216 15.05 -9.84 19.43
CA GLN A 216 16.47 -9.67 19.73
C GLN A 216 17.36 -10.10 18.55
N ARG A 217 17.06 -11.23 17.90
CA ARG A 217 17.78 -11.71 16.70
C ARG A 217 17.58 -10.82 15.47
N SER A 218 16.50 -10.05 15.42
CA SER A 218 16.24 -9.10 14.32
C SER A 218 17.06 -7.82 14.42
N VAL A 219 17.26 -7.30 15.64
CA VAL A 219 17.95 -6.03 15.88
C VAL A 219 19.45 -6.24 16.16
N LYS A 220 19.82 -7.34 16.82
CA LYS A 220 21.20 -7.64 17.18
C LYS A 220 21.84 -8.56 16.15
N THR A 221 23.08 -8.27 15.79
CA THR A 221 23.91 -9.21 15.04
C THR A 221 24.63 -10.17 15.98
N LYS A 222 24.95 -11.38 15.48
CA LYS A 222 25.80 -12.31 16.21
C LYS A 222 27.24 -11.81 16.09
N ILE A 223 27.90 -11.61 17.23
CA ILE A 223 29.27 -11.07 17.27
C ILE A 223 30.24 -12.19 16.87
N GLU A 224 30.59 -12.24 15.60
CA GLU A 224 31.57 -13.16 15.03
C GLU A 224 32.68 -12.36 14.30
N PRO A 225 33.93 -12.84 14.28
CA PRO A 225 35.04 -12.11 13.65
C PRO A 225 34.76 -11.72 12.18
N GLN A 226 34.14 -12.61 11.41
CA GLN A 226 33.79 -12.37 10.01
C GLN A 226 32.72 -11.27 9.86
N VAL A 227 31.71 -11.26 10.74
CA VAL A 227 30.67 -10.22 10.78
C VAL A 227 31.27 -8.87 11.12
N MET A 228 32.12 -8.82 12.15
CA MET A 228 32.80 -7.58 12.56
C MET A 228 33.67 -7.03 11.43
N TYR A 229 34.45 -7.89 10.77
CA TYR A 229 35.28 -7.51 9.62
C TYR A 229 34.42 -6.96 8.48
N THR A 230 33.36 -7.67 8.11
CA THR A 230 32.44 -7.27 7.03
C THR A 230 31.79 -5.92 7.33
N HIS A 231 31.27 -5.71 8.55
CA HIS A 231 30.70 -4.44 8.97
C HIS A 231 31.73 -3.29 8.92
N ALA A 232 32.97 -3.54 9.36
CA ALA A 232 34.03 -2.53 9.32
C ALA A 232 34.36 -2.09 7.89
N VAL A 233 34.46 -3.04 6.95
CA VAL A 233 34.70 -2.76 5.53
C VAL A 233 33.52 -1.98 4.95
N ARG A 234 32.30 -2.52 5.07
CA ARG A 234 31.11 -1.90 4.47
C ARG A 234 30.83 -0.50 5.05
N PHE A 235 31.15 -0.25 6.33
CA PHE A 235 30.99 1.06 6.97
C PHE A 235 31.84 2.17 6.34
N ALA A 236 33.06 1.85 5.88
CA ALA A 236 33.89 2.80 5.17
C ALA A 236 33.21 3.28 3.87
N PHE A 237 32.52 2.37 3.16
CA PHE A 237 31.73 2.71 1.99
C PHE A 237 30.40 3.40 2.35
N LEU A 238 29.77 3.03 3.47
CA LEU A 238 28.55 3.71 3.94
C LEU A 238 28.76 5.21 4.19
N THR A 239 29.92 5.55 4.76
CA THR A 239 30.34 6.94 5.04
C THR A 239 30.93 7.66 3.84
N LEU A 240 31.16 6.94 2.73
CA LEU A 240 31.67 7.47 1.48
C LEU A 240 30.57 8.16 0.70
N GLU A 241 30.37 9.43 1.03
CA GLU A 241 29.39 10.30 0.40
C GLU A 241 30.07 11.60 -0.01
N LEU A 242 29.92 11.97 -1.28
CA LEU A 242 30.40 13.25 -1.78
C LEU A 242 29.34 14.32 -1.49
N PRO A 243 29.75 15.55 -1.16
CA PRO A 243 28.81 16.67 -1.18
C PRO A 243 28.28 16.87 -2.60
N ASP A 244 27.11 17.51 -2.77
CA ASP A 244 26.42 17.65 -4.07
C ASP A 244 27.33 18.24 -5.15
N VAL A 245 27.99 17.37 -5.90
CA VAL A 245 28.78 17.70 -7.09
C VAL A 245 28.01 17.11 -8.27
N PRO A 246 27.75 17.89 -9.34
CA PRO A 246 27.09 17.38 -10.53
C PRO A 246 28.02 16.38 -11.23
N VAL A 247 27.85 15.10 -10.92
CA VAL A 247 28.56 13.98 -11.54
C VAL A 247 27.59 13.29 -12.53
N SER A 248 28.05 13.02 -13.75
CA SER A 248 27.25 12.32 -14.76
C SER A 248 26.80 10.94 -14.26
N GLU A 249 25.66 10.47 -14.74
CA GLU A 249 25.11 9.16 -14.36
C GLU A 249 26.09 8.01 -14.66
N GLU A 250 26.79 8.09 -15.79
CA GLU A 250 27.83 7.13 -16.19
C GLU A 250 29.00 7.07 -15.20
N ALA A 251 29.50 8.23 -14.76
CA ALA A 251 30.58 8.31 -13.79
C ALA A 251 30.16 7.81 -12.41
N ARG A 252 28.92 8.10 -12.00
CA ARG A 252 28.32 7.62 -10.74
C ARG A 252 28.15 6.11 -10.74
N ALA A 253 27.61 5.56 -11.83
CA ALA A 253 27.47 4.12 -12.02
C ALA A 253 28.85 3.43 -12.09
N GLY A 254 29.83 4.06 -12.76
CA GLY A 254 31.22 3.59 -12.79
C GLY A 254 31.85 3.52 -11.40
N PHE A 255 31.68 4.56 -10.59
CA PHE A 255 32.15 4.59 -9.20
C PHE A 255 31.45 3.54 -8.34
N GLY A 256 30.13 3.40 -8.47
CA GLY A 256 29.36 2.35 -7.80
C GLY A 256 29.88 0.95 -8.13
N ARG A 257 30.16 0.66 -9.41
CA ARG A 257 30.76 -0.62 -9.83
C ARG A 257 32.14 -0.83 -9.19
N ALA A 258 33.02 0.17 -9.24
CA ALA A 258 34.36 0.08 -8.67
C ALA A 258 34.34 -0.13 -7.15
N ALA A 259 33.47 0.57 -6.43
CA ALA A 259 33.29 0.42 -5.00
C ALA A 259 32.78 -0.98 -4.63
N ASN A 260 31.77 -1.50 -5.34
CA ASN A 260 31.26 -2.85 -5.09
C ASN A 260 32.30 -3.93 -5.44
N GLN A 261 33.09 -3.74 -6.50
CA GLN A 261 34.23 -4.62 -6.80
C GLN A 261 35.28 -4.62 -5.69
N ALA A 262 35.59 -3.44 -5.11
CA ALA A 262 36.51 -3.35 -3.98
C ALA A 262 35.94 -4.05 -2.73
N VAL A 263 34.66 -3.88 -2.43
CA VAL A 263 33.97 -4.58 -1.32
C VAL A 263 34.01 -6.10 -1.53
N ALA A 264 33.77 -6.58 -2.76
CA ALA A 264 33.84 -7.99 -3.11
C ALA A 264 35.28 -8.54 -3.00
N ALA A 265 36.28 -7.81 -3.49
CA ALA A 265 37.69 -8.19 -3.42
C ALA A 265 38.20 -8.28 -1.97
N LEU A 266 37.64 -7.46 -1.06
CA LEU A 266 37.89 -7.53 0.38
C LEU A 266 37.11 -8.65 1.08
N GLY A 267 36.31 -9.46 0.36
CA GLY A 267 35.52 -10.55 0.95
C GLY A 267 34.32 -10.07 1.79
N ALA A 268 33.91 -8.81 1.64
CA ALA A 268 32.79 -8.19 2.38
C ALA A 268 31.52 -8.01 1.51
N GLY A 269 31.55 -8.49 0.26
CA GLY A 269 30.42 -8.44 -0.68
C GLY A 269 29.42 -9.59 -0.52
N GLU A 270 29.84 -10.70 0.09
CA GLU A 270 28.96 -11.84 0.32
C GLU A 270 27.85 -11.52 1.34
N PRO A 271 26.62 -12.02 1.13
CA PRO A 271 25.55 -11.82 2.09
C PRO A 271 25.85 -12.51 3.43
N LEU A 272 25.66 -11.80 4.54
CA LEU A 272 25.73 -12.39 5.88
C LEU A 272 24.50 -13.26 6.16
N GLN A 273 24.60 -14.17 7.14
CA GLN A 273 23.51 -15.09 7.48
C GLN A 273 22.20 -14.32 7.75
N GLY A 274 21.18 -14.63 6.94
CA GLY A 274 19.85 -14.02 7.00
C GLY A 274 19.66 -12.76 6.16
N GLU A 275 20.67 -12.22 5.46
CA GLU A 275 20.50 -11.11 4.51
C GLU A 275 19.65 -11.51 3.27
N ILE A 276 19.65 -12.79 2.89
CA ILE A 276 18.93 -13.31 1.70
C ILE A 276 17.46 -13.66 2.01
N ALA A 277 17.08 -13.82 3.29
CA ALA A 277 15.85 -14.51 3.69
C ALA A 277 14.59 -13.62 3.82
N SER A 278 14.70 -12.28 3.74
CA SER A 278 13.53 -11.40 3.89
C SER A 278 13.68 -10.07 3.14
N SER A 279 12.56 -9.48 2.73
CA SER A 279 12.47 -8.19 2.03
C SER A 279 12.99 -6.98 2.81
N LEU A 280 13.18 -7.09 4.13
CA LEU A 280 13.69 -6.00 4.99
C LEU A 280 15.22 -6.01 5.13
N LEU A 281 15.88 -7.14 4.88
CA LEU A 281 17.30 -7.32 5.20
C LEU A 281 18.20 -6.94 4.02
N GLY A 282 17.96 -7.47 2.82
CA GLY A 282 18.59 -7.09 1.54
C GLY A 282 20.13 -7.26 1.48
N PRO A 283 20.71 -7.62 0.32
CA PRO A 283 22.16 -7.63 0.17
C PRO A 283 22.72 -6.20 0.22
N PHE A 284 23.89 -6.02 0.82
CA PHE A 284 24.58 -4.73 0.80
C PHE A 284 25.10 -4.43 -0.61
N VAL A 285 24.64 -3.33 -1.20
CA VAL A 285 25.15 -2.78 -2.45
C VAL A 285 25.40 -1.30 -2.26
N TYR A 286 26.63 -0.86 -2.51
CA TYR A 286 26.96 0.55 -2.48
C TYR A 286 26.55 1.22 -3.78
N THR A 287 25.82 2.33 -3.67
CA THR A 287 25.56 3.25 -4.77
C THR A 287 25.98 4.64 -4.34
N LEU A 288 26.70 5.35 -5.22
CA LEU A 288 27.02 6.76 -4.96
C LEU A 288 25.74 7.56 -5.18
N PRO A 289 25.18 8.23 -4.15
CA PRO A 289 23.94 8.96 -4.31
C PRO A 289 24.14 10.20 -5.17
N GLU A 290 23.08 10.65 -5.84
CA GLU A 290 23.11 11.88 -6.65
C GLU A 290 23.26 13.13 -5.79
N GLN A 291 22.69 13.10 -4.58
CA GLN A 291 22.81 14.13 -3.56
C GLN A 291 23.16 13.51 -2.22
N ALA A 292 23.81 14.28 -1.34
CA ALA A 292 24.14 13.81 0.00
C ALA A 292 22.85 13.59 0.82
N ALA A 293 22.58 12.34 1.19
CA ALA A 293 21.44 11.91 1.98
C ALA A 293 21.82 11.48 3.41
N ARG A 294 23.11 11.26 3.69
CA ARG A 294 23.60 10.71 4.97
C ARG A 294 24.36 11.76 5.80
N TYR A 295 25.68 11.57 5.91
CA TYR A 295 26.58 12.31 6.79
C TYR A 295 27.45 13.32 6.04
N SER A 296 27.40 13.32 4.70
CA SER A 296 28.19 14.17 3.81
C SER A 296 29.70 14.11 4.14
N LEU A 297 30.43 15.18 3.84
CA LEU A 297 31.88 15.32 4.05
C LEU A 297 32.33 14.95 5.49
N TRP A 298 31.49 15.20 6.49
CA TRP A 298 31.82 14.92 7.89
C TRP A 298 31.78 13.42 8.22
N GLY A 299 31.02 12.62 7.46
CA GLY A 299 31.06 11.15 7.55
C GLY A 299 32.44 10.57 7.22
N LEU A 300 33.17 11.20 6.30
CA LEU A 300 34.53 10.77 5.92
C LEU A 300 35.57 11.06 7.01
N LEU A 301 35.37 12.13 7.78
CA LEU A 301 36.29 12.54 8.85
C LEU A 301 36.13 11.73 10.13
N TRP A 302 35.15 10.83 10.16
CA TRP A 302 34.72 10.13 11.36
C TRP A 302 35.75 9.13 11.88
N MET A 303 36.29 8.29 11.00
CA MET A 303 37.30 7.29 11.34
C MET A 303 38.65 7.91 11.78
N PRO A 304 39.21 8.90 11.06
CA PRO A 304 40.41 9.60 11.52
C PRO A 304 40.23 10.27 12.89
N VAL A 305 39.08 10.92 13.13
CA VAL A 305 38.81 11.58 14.42
C VAL A 305 38.74 10.57 15.56
N LEU A 306 38.04 9.45 15.38
CA LEU A 306 37.94 8.41 16.41
C LEU A 306 39.31 7.77 16.71
N LEU A 307 40.14 7.54 15.68
CA LEU A 307 41.50 7.01 15.86
C LEU A 307 42.39 7.99 16.64
N VAL A 308 42.38 9.28 16.28
CA VAL A 308 43.13 10.33 16.98
C VAL A 308 42.64 10.45 18.43
N ALA A 309 41.33 10.37 18.67
CA ALA A 309 40.77 10.40 20.02
C ALA A 309 41.19 9.18 20.86
N LEU A 310 41.23 7.98 20.27
CA LEU A 310 41.72 6.77 20.94
C LEU A 310 43.19 6.94 21.35
N VAL A 311 44.04 7.45 20.46
CA VAL A 311 45.45 7.74 20.76
C VAL A 311 45.57 8.75 21.90
N HIS A 312 44.76 9.81 21.89
CA HIS A 312 44.75 10.81 22.97
C HIS A 312 44.29 10.23 24.31
N LEU A 313 43.24 9.40 24.32
CA LEU A 313 42.76 8.70 25.50
C LEU A 313 43.86 7.79 26.07
N THR A 314 44.46 6.94 25.23
CA THR A 314 45.54 6.03 25.65
C THR A 314 46.74 6.79 26.21
N ARG A 315 47.19 7.85 25.52
CA ARG A 315 48.30 8.69 26.01
C ARG A 315 47.97 9.36 27.35
N ASN A 316 46.74 9.85 27.53
CA ASN A 316 46.32 10.46 28.79
C ASN A 316 46.26 9.42 29.92
N LEU A 317 45.76 8.22 29.66
CA LEU A 317 45.74 7.13 30.64
C LEU A 317 47.15 6.72 31.05
N VAL A 318 48.05 6.50 30.08
CA VAL A 318 49.44 6.11 30.34
C VAL A 318 50.21 7.20 31.10
N SER A 319 50.08 8.46 30.68
CA SER A 319 50.82 9.58 31.30
C SER A 319 50.34 9.95 32.71
N THR A 320 49.11 9.61 33.07
CA THR A 320 48.55 9.90 34.40
C THR A 320 48.45 8.67 35.30
N TRP A 321 48.87 7.50 34.81
CA TRP A 321 48.88 6.26 35.59
C TRP A 321 49.86 6.35 36.78
N PRO A 322 49.50 5.83 37.98
CA PRO A 322 48.27 5.11 38.35
C PRO A 322 47.12 6.02 38.82
N ARG A 323 47.36 7.33 38.98
CA ARG A 323 46.36 8.30 39.44
C ARG A 323 45.71 9.00 38.24
N VAL A 324 44.95 8.22 37.47
CA VAL A 324 44.31 8.65 36.22
C VAL A 324 43.60 9.99 36.38
N ARG A 325 43.91 10.95 35.51
CA ARG A 325 43.23 12.24 35.40
C ARG A 325 42.71 12.43 33.97
N LEU A 326 41.41 12.24 33.81
CA LEU A 326 40.77 12.37 32.50
C LEU A 326 40.72 13.83 32.05
N THR A 327 41.14 14.09 30.83
CA THR A 327 40.86 15.36 30.15
C THR A 327 39.43 15.37 29.62
N ASP A 328 38.88 16.55 29.31
CA ASP A 328 37.55 16.67 28.71
C ASP A 328 37.43 15.86 27.40
N VAL A 329 38.50 15.84 26.59
CA VAL A 329 38.60 15.03 25.36
C VAL A 329 38.60 13.53 25.68
N SER A 330 39.31 13.11 26.73
CA SER A 330 39.31 11.72 27.19
C SER A 330 37.92 11.26 27.65
N VAL A 331 37.18 12.13 28.36
CA VAL A 331 35.80 11.86 28.79
C VAL A 331 34.88 11.66 27.57
N LEU A 332 34.96 12.55 26.57
CA LEU A 332 34.18 12.39 25.34
C LEU A 332 34.57 11.14 24.55
N ALA A 333 35.85 10.79 24.48
CA ALA A 333 36.31 9.58 23.81
C ALA A 333 35.75 8.30 24.49
N LEU A 334 35.67 8.29 25.82
CA LEU A 334 35.05 7.19 26.60
C LEU A 334 33.54 7.04 26.34
N LEU A 335 32.87 8.05 25.78
CA LEU A 335 31.47 7.96 25.36
C LEU A 335 31.34 7.62 23.87
N ALA A 336 32.06 8.34 23.00
CA ALA A 336 31.91 8.22 21.55
C ALA A 336 32.35 6.84 21.01
N ILE A 337 33.52 6.34 21.47
CA ILE A 337 34.10 5.10 20.93
C ILE A 337 33.24 3.86 21.28
N PRO A 338 32.83 3.64 22.54
CA PRO A 338 32.00 2.48 22.86
C PRO A 338 30.62 2.52 22.22
N LEU A 339 30.00 3.71 22.12
CA LEU A 339 28.69 3.85 21.45
C LEU A 339 28.81 3.51 19.96
N TRP A 340 29.81 4.07 19.28
CA TRP A 340 30.08 3.79 17.87
C TRP A 340 30.33 2.30 17.64
N ALA A 341 31.19 1.67 18.45
CA ALA A 341 31.52 0.25 18.32
C ALA A 341 30.28 -0.64 18.58
N ALA A 342 29.47 -0.32 19.58
CA ALA A 342 28.27 -1.08 19.90
C ALA A 342 27.21 -1.02 18.80
N ILE A 343 27.03 0.14 18.17
CA ILE A 343 26.09 0.27 17.06
C ILE A 343 26.65 -0.44 15.82
N LEU A 344 27.91 -0.18 15.46
CA LEU A 344 28.51 -0.76 14.26
C LEU A 344 28.57 -2.29 14.29
N PHE A 345 28.99 -2.86 15.43
CA PHE A 345 29.19 -4.31 15.56
C PHE A 345 28.04 -5.03 16.27
N GLY A 346 27.13 -4.31 16.90
CA GLY A 346 26.00 -4.88 17.61
C GLY A 346 24.67 -4.74 16.87
N ALA A 347 24.48 -3.72 16.03
CA ALA A 347 23.27 -3.59 15.22
C ALA A 347 23.36 -4.49 13.98
N ARG A 348 22.24 -5.15 13.64
CA ARG A 348 22.11 -5.88 12.40
C ARG A 348 21.91 -4.93 11.23
N TRP A 349 22.57 -5.21 10.10
CA TRP A 349 22.44 -4.41 8.89
C TRP A 349 21.10 -4.73 8.21
N MET A 350 20.21 -3.75 8.14
CA MET A 350 18.92 -3.82 7.47
C MET A 350 18.90 -2.73 6.41
N VAL A 351 19.32 -3.07 5.19
CA VAL A 351 19.60 -2.11 4.11
C VAL A 351 18.35 -1.29 3.78
N HIS A 352 17.19 -1.94 3.66
CA HIS A 352 15.92 -1.26 3.36
C HIS A 352 15.37 -0.41 4.52
N ALA A 353 15.81 -0.67 5.76
CA ALA A 353 15.41 0.10 6.94
C ALA A 353 16.44 1.17 7.34
N ASN A 354 17.51 1.35 6.56
CA ASN A 354 18.62 2.28 6.83
C ASN A 354 19.28 2.06 8.21
N VAL A 355 19.34 0.81 8.68
CA VAL A 355 20.11 0.40 9.86
C VAL A 355 21.42 -0.17 9.32
N PRO A 356 22.52 0.60 9.33
CA PRO A 356 22.96 1.23 10.57
C PRO A 356 22.90 2.77 10.58
N GLU A 357 22.66 3.41 9.43
CA GLU A 357 22.71 4.88 9.27
C GLU A 357 21.90 5.61 10.34
N ARG A 358 20.62 5.25 10.51
CA ARG A 358 19.72 5.88 11.48
C ARG A 358 20.18 5.73 12.93
N PHE A 359 20.80 4.60 13.27
CA PHE A 359 21.28 4.35 14.64
C PHE A 359 22.57 5.09 14.95
N LEU A 360 23.40 5.31 13.93
CA LEU A 360 24.69 5.97 14.01
C LEU A 360 24.60 7.49 14.25
N VAL A 361 23.44 8.12 14.03
CA VAL A 361 23.24 9.58 14.18
C VAL A 361 23.65 10.11 15.56
N GLY A 362 23.33 9.37 16.63
CA GLY A 362 23.73 9.73 17.98
C GLY A 362 25.24 9.66 18.20
N ALA A 363 25.88 8.58 17.72
CA ALA A 363 27.33 8.44 17.75
C ALA A 363 28.01 9.55 16.91
N TYR A 364 27.38 9.93 15.78
CA TYR A 364 27.89 10.96 14.88
C TYR A 364 28.05 12.29 15.59
N THR A 365 27.03 12.68 16.34
CA THR A 365 27.04 13.93 17.10
C THR A 365 28.18 13.98 18.14
N LEU A 366 28.43 12.89 18.87
CA LEU A 366 29.52 12.84 19.84
C LEU A 366 30.89 12.93 19.17
N ALA A 367 31.08 12.21 18.07
CA ALA A 367 32.34 12.23 17.33
C ALA A 367 32.56 13.54 16.54
N LEU A 368 31.52 14.21 16.08
CA LEU A 368 31.60 15.58 15.56
C LEU A 368 32.13 16.54 16.63
N THR A 369 31.53 16.50 17.83
CA THR A 369 31.95 17.33 18.97
C THR A 369 33.40 17.07 19.37
N LEU A 370 33.80 15.79 19.38
CA LEU A 370 35.16 15.34 19.65
C LEU A 370 36.13 15.85 18.57
N GLY A 371 35.77 15.71 17.29
CA GLY A 371 36.55 16.17 16.15
C GLY A 371 36.81 17.67 16.18
N ILE A 372 35.77 18.47 16.44
CA ILE A 372 35.91 19.92 16.59
C ILE A 372 36.88 20.26 17.72
N SER A 373 36.76 19.59 18.87
CA SER A 373 37.59 19.84 20.05
C SER A 373 39.05 19.46 19.84
N VAL A 374 39.32 18.47 18.98
CA VAL A 374 40.68 17.97 18.69
C VAL A 374 41.34 18.74 17.53
N LEU A 375 40.60 19.03 16.46
CA LEU A 375 41.14 19.59 15.22
C LEU A 375 41.24 21.11 15.26
N PHE A 376 40.21 21.79 15.78
CA PHE A 376 40.11 23.24 15.66
C PHE A 376 41.22 24.02 16.38
N PRO A 377 41.67 23.65 17.61
CA PRO A 377 42.80 24.31 18.25
C PRO A 377 44.07 24.29 17.39
N ARG A 378 44.26 23.24 16.59
CA ARG A 378 45.43 23.07 15.70
C ARG A 378 45.32 23.84 14.39
N LEU A 379 44.10 24.07 13.90
CA LEU A 379 43.83 24.85 12.69
C LEU A 379 43.94 26.37 12.91
N SER A 380 43.90 26.83 14.17
CA SER A 380 43.90 28.26 14.53
C SER A 380 45.17 29.03 14.11
N GLY A 381 46.29 28.35 13.90
CA GLY A 381 47.58 28.96 13.55
C GLY A 381 47.72 29.46 12.10
N SER A 382 46.92 28.97 11.16
CA SER A 382 47.02 29.32 9.72
C SER A 382 45.76 30.04 9.23
N ARG A 383 45.92 31.20 8.57
CA ARG A 383 44.81 31.93 7.93
C ARG A 383 44.19 31.12 6.79
N VAL A 384 45.02 30.41 6.02
CA VAL A 384 44.59 29.54 4.91
C VAL A 384 43.77 28.37 5.42
N ALA A 385 44.23 27.71 6.50
CA ALA A 385 43.50 26.59 7.11
C ALA A 385 42.12 27.03 7.64
N ARG A 386 42.03 28.23 8.23
CA ARG A 386 40.75 28.82 8.66
C ARG A 386 39.81 29.14 7.49
N ALA A 387 40.33 29.67 6.40
CA ALA A 387 39.53 29.97 5.21
C ALA A 387 38.99 28.68 4.56
N LEU A 388 39.83 27.65 4.43
CA LEU A 388 39.42 26.34 3.90
C LEU A 388 38.37 25.65 4.79
N ALA A 389 38.55 25.69 6.10
CA ALA A 389 37.55 25.16 7.04
C ALA A 389 36.22 25.93 6.97
N ALA A 390 36.26 27.26 6.84
CA ALA A 390 35.07 28.08 6.68
C ALA A 390 34.35 27.77 5.35
N MET A 391 35.08 27.64 4.24
CA MET A 391 34.51 27.23 2.96
C MET A 391 33.88 25.84 3.03
N ALA A 392 34.53 24.87 3.68
CA ALA A 392 33.98 23.52 3.84
C ALA A 392 32.68 23.52 4.67
N VAL A 393 32.61 24.33 5.73
CA VAL A 393 31.39 24.49 6.54
C VAL A 393 30.28 25.16 5.74
N VAL A 394 30.59 26.25 5.02
CA VAL A 394 29.60 26.94 4.17
C VAL A 394 29.09 26.01 3.08
N TYR A 395 29.97 25.28 2.41
CA TYR A 395 29.59 24.35 1.34
C TYR A 395 28.74 23.19 1.87
N ALA A 396 29.12 22.59 3.00
CA ALA A 396 28.37 21.51 3.64
C ALA A 396 27.01 21.97 4.20
N ALA A 397 26.86 23.26 4.55
CA ALA A 397 25.61 23.81 5.07
C ALA A 397 24.69 24.38 4.00
N PHE A 398 25.26 24.97 2.95
CA PHE A 398 24.49 25.66 1.91
C PHE A 398 23.60 24.72 1.11
N GLN A 399 24.10 23.53 0.71
CA GLN A 399 23.35 22.64 -0.16
C GLN A 399 22.12 22.01 0.51
N PRO A 400 22.20 21.46 1.74
CA PRO A 400 21.03 20.89 2.41
C PRO A 400 19.97 21.95 2.73
N VAL A 401 20.41 23.16 3.10
CA VAL A 401 19.51 24.30 3.33
C VAL A 401 18.86 24.73 2.01
N ARG A 402 19.60 24.77 0.91
CA ARG A 402 19.07 25.07 -0.42
C ARG A 402 18.05 24.04 -0.87
N ALA A 403 18.32 22.74 -0.69
CA ALA A 403 17.39 21.66 -1.01
C ALA A 403 16.10 21.77 -0.19
N LEU A 404 16.21 22.01 1.13
CA LEU A 404 15.05 22.25 2.00
C LEU A 404 14.24 23.49 1.56
N VAL A 405 14.92 24.58 1.20
CA VAL A 405 14.27 25.80 0.70
C VAL A 405 13.59 25.54 -0.64
N GLN A 406 14.16 24.72 -1.51
CA GLN A 406 13.52 24.31 -2.77
C GLN A 406 12.28 23.46 -2.51
N ASP A 407 12.33 22.49 -1.59
CA ASP A 407 11.17 21.67 -1.20
C ASP A 407 10.05 22.50 -0.55
N VAL A 408 10.40 23.55 0.20
CA VAL A 408 9.42 24.47 0.83
C VAL A 408 8.84 25.48 -0.16
N LEU A 409 9.64 25.95 -1.14
CA LEU A 409 9.23 26.94 -2.13
C LEU A 409 8.48 26.35 -3.32
N GLN A 410 8.65 25.05 -3.61
CA GLN A 410 7.76 24.39 -4.55
C GLN A 410 6.40 24.19 -3.88
N PRO A 411 5.29 24.72 -4.45
CA PRO A 411 3.98 24.30 -4.01
C PRO A 411 3.94 22.78 -4.18
N ALA A 412 3.69 22.06 -3.09
CA ALA A 412 3.57 20.62 -3.11
C ALA A 412 2.73 20.26 -4.34
N PRO A 413 3.29 19.58 -5.36
CA PRO A 413 2.46 19.09 -6.45
C PRO A 413 1.38 18.29 -5.76
N GLY A 414 0.12 18.73 -5.90
CA GLY A 414 -1.02 18.02 -5.35
C GLY A 414 -0.83 16.56 -5.72
N ALA A 415 -0.67 15.71 -4.69
CA ALA A 415 -0.27 14.31 -4.76
C ALA A 415 0.29 13.89 -6.12
N ALA A 416 1.61 13.79 -6.27
CA ALA A 416 2.22 13.13 -7.43
C ALA A 416 1.34 11.93 -7.85
N PRO A 417 0.67 11.97 -9.02
CA PRO A 417 -0.20 10.90 -9.44
C PRO A 417 0.70 9.70 -9.73
N GLY A 418 0.76 8.75 -8.80
CA GLY A 418 1.60 7.56 -8.93
C GLY A 418 2.31 7.08 -7.66
N MET A 419 2.29 7.82 -6.55
CA MET A 419 2.61 7.27 -5.23
C MET A 419 1.40 7.40 -4.31
N VAL A 420 0.31 6.73 -4.69
CA VAL A 420 -0.56 6.16 -3.67
C VAL A 420 0.33 5.14 -2.97
N LEU A 421 0.93 5.51 -1.84
CA LEU A 421 1.30 4.50 -0.85
C LEU A 421 0.05 3.64 -0.73
N ASP A 422 0.18 2.36 -1.04
CA ASP A 422 -0.85 1.33 -0.93
C ASP A 422 -1.17 1.17 0.56
N GLU A 423 -1.79 2.21 1.13
CA GLU A 423 -2.06 2.36 2.53
C GLU A 423 -3.28 1.51 2.80
N PRO A 424 -3.14 0.43 3.60
CA PRO A 424 -4.12 -0.63 3.65
C PRO A 424 -5.50 -0.08 3.97
N PHE A 425 -5.61 0.91 4.86
CA PHE A 425 -6.90 1.42 5.30
C PHE A 425 -7.31 2.76 4.68
N SER A 426 -6.69 3.19 3.58
CA SER A 426 -6.99 4.48 2.96
C SER A 426 -8.46 4.60 2.51
N GLU A 427 -9.00 3.58 1.84
CA GLU A 427 -10.43 3.50 1.49
C GLU A 427 -11.29 3.57 2.75
N VAL A 428 -10.98 2.72 3.72
CA VAL A 428 -11.78 2.56 4.94
C VAL A 428 -11.81 3.86 5.76
N ALA A 429 -10.65 4.47 5.99
CA ALA A 429 -10.52 5.68 6.80
C ALA A 429 -11.12 6.92 6.12
N ARG A 430 -11.01 7.07 4.80
CA ARG A 430 -11.44 8.29 4.09
C ARG A 430 -12.88 8.26 3.61
N SER A 431 -13.41 7.09 3.28
CA SER A 431 -14.71 6.97 2.60
C SER A 431 -15.71 6.11 3.35
N VAL A 432 -15.27 5.29 4.32
CA VAL A 432 -16.14 4.26 4.88
C VAL A 432 -16.41 4.42 6.37
N LEU A 433 -15.47 4.90 7.17
CA LEU A 433 -15.66 5.04 8.62
C LEU A 433 -16.10 6.46 9.00
N PRO A 434 -17.31 6.65 9.56
CA PRO A 434 -17.71 7.95 10.07
C PRO A 434 -16.91 8.34 11.33
N PRO A 435 -16.69 9.64 11.59
CA PRO A 435 -16.14 10.11 12.87
C PRO A 435 -16.97 9.62 14.07
N GLY A 436 -16.29 9.15 15.12
CA GLY A 436 -16.92 8.53 16.29
C GLY A 436 -16.98 7.01 16.23
N SER A 437 -16.51 6.40 15.13
CA SER A 437 -16.51 4.95 14.96
C SER A 437 -15.62 4.25 15.99
N ARG A 438 -16.12 3.13 16.52
CA ARG A 438 -15.39 2.20 17.37
C ARG A 438 -15.14 0.92 16.56
N VAL A 439 -13.89 0.72 16.15
CA VAL A 439 -13.47 -0.25 15.14
C VAL A 439 -12.69 -1.38 15.79
N LEU A 440 -13.23 -2.60 15.80
CA LEU A 440 -12.48 -3.79 16.16
C LEU A 440 -11.64 -4.25 14.97
N LEU A 441 -10.31 -4.19 15.11
CA LEU A 441 -9.36 -4.45 14.02
C LEU A 441 -8.66 -5.81 14.22
N VAL A 442 -8.81 -6.69 13.23
CA VAL A 442 -7.94 -7.86 13.03
C VAL A 442 -6.86 -7.46 12.02
N GLY A 443 -5.73 -6.99 12.55
CA GLY A 443 -4.61 -6.46 11.79
C GLY A 443 -3.50 -7.48 11.54
N ASP A 444 -2.92 -7.42 10.35
CA ASP A 444 -1.65 -8.04 9.95
C ASP A 444 -0.42 -7.22 10.42
N LYS A 445 0.80 -7.75 10.28
CA LYS A 445 2.08 -7.14 10.65
C LYS A 445 2.33 -5.76 10.03
N ASP A 446 1.76 -5.49 8.86
CA ASP A 446 1.92 -4.23 8.12
C ASP A 446 0.70 -3.31 8.26
N SER A 447 -0.18 -3.58 9.23
CA SER A 447 -1.37 -2.75 9.50
C SER A 447 -0.98 -1.38 10.03
N ARG A 448 -0.88 -0.42 9.12
CA ARG A 448 -0.72 1.00 9.44
C ARG A 448 -2.05 1.58 9.86
N GLU A 449 -2.47 1.27 11.09
CA GLU A 449 -3.82 1.59 11.61
C GLU A 449 -4.03 3.07 11.94
N TYR A 450 -2.99 3.91 11.92
CA TYR A 450 -3.09 5.34 12.28
C TYR A 450 -4.22 6.13 11.58
N PRO A 451 -4.48 5.96 10.27
CA PRO A 451 -5.56 6.67 9.60
C PRO A 451 -6.94 6.34 10.16
N LEU A 452 -7.14 5.15 10.74
CA LEU A 452 -8.43 4.72 11.29
C LEU A 452 -8.88 5.57 12.49
N PHE A 453 -7.94 6.25 13.17
CA PHE A 453 -8.25 7.12 14.30
C PHE A 453 -8.89 8.46 13.90
N ALA A 454 -8.89 8.83 12.61
CA ALA A 454 -9.39 10.12 12.12
C ALA A 454 -8.71 11.32 12.80
N ALA A 455 -7.39 11.45 12.61
CA ALA A 455 -6.58 12.52 13.20
C ALA A 455 -7.02 13.94 12.77
N ASP A 456 -7.56 14.07 11.56
CA ASP A 456 -8.20 15.26 11.01
C ASP A 456 -9.52 15.61 11.71
N ALA A 457 -10.23 14.61 12.22
CA ALA A 457 -11.41 14.75 13.05
C ALA A 457 -11.09 14.66 14.56
N HIS A 458 -9.94 15.21 15.00
CA HIS A 458 -9.55 15.26 16.42
C HIS A 458 -9.48 13.89 17.12
N TYR A 459 -9.06 12.86 16.40
CA TYR A 459 -8.99 11.49 16.90
C TYR A 459 -10.36 10.95 17.37
N ALA A 460 -11.44 11.30 16.65
CA ALA A 460 -12.81 10.93 17.02
C ALA A 460 -13.05 9.41 17.04
N ASN A 461 -12.25 8.62 16.32
CA ASN A 461 -12.45 7.18 16.23
C ASN A 461 -11.65 6.44 17.31
N THR A 462 -12.21 5.33 17.79
CA THR A 462 -11.53 4.36 18.66
C THR A 462 -11.17 3.12 17.86
N VAL A 463 -9.93 2.64 17.96
CA VAL A 463 -9.49 1.39 17.32
C VAL A 463 -9.18 0.39 18.41
N ILE A 464 -9.84 -0.75 18.37
CA ILE A 464 -9.73 -1.84 19.33
C ILE A 464 -8.97 -2.97 18.63
N PRO A 465 -7.69 -3.19 18.93
CA PRO A 465 -6.92 -4.27 18.32
C PRO A 465 -7.36 -5.63 18.87
N TRP A 466 -7.62 -6.58 17.97
CA TRP A 466 -7.84 -7.99 18.33
C TRP A 466 -6.61 -8.59 19.04
N GLY A 467 -5.41 -8.26 18.52
CA GLY A 467 -4.14 -8.80 18.97
C GLY A 467 -3.61 -9.90 18.04
N ILE A 468 -2.81 -10.80 18.60
CA ILE A 468 -2.13 -11.90 17.86
C ILE A 468 -2.82 -13.26 18.02
N GLY A 469 -4.00 -13.33 18.65
CA GLY A 469 -4.71 -14.59 18.90
C GLY A 469 -5.46 -15.11 17.67
N GLY A 470 -5.66 -16.43 17.59
CA GLY A 470 -6.58 -17.03 16.61
C GLY A 470 -8.05 -16.70 16.90
N PHE A 471 -8.96 -17.11 16.01
CA PHE A 471 -10.39 -16.84 16.16
C PHE A 471 -10.99 -17.47 17.42
N ASP A 472 -11.66 -16.65 18.24
CA ASP A 472 -12.50 -17.10 19.37
C ASP A 472 -13.86 -16.35 19.31
N PRO A 473 -14.99 -17.05 19.05
CA PRO A 473 -16.30 -16.43 18.95
C PRO A 473 -16.79 -15.83 20.28
N ILE A 474 -16.40 -16.40 21.42
CA ILE A 474 -16.79 -15.90 22.75
C ILE A 474 -16.08 -14.58 23.02
N GLN A 475 -14.77 -14.53 22.75
CA GLN A 475 -13.99 -13.31 22.86
C GLN A 475 -14.48 -12.23 21.89
N MET A 476 -14.80 -12.59 20.64
CA MET A 476 -15.33 -11.66 19.63
C MET A 476 -16.62 -11.00 20.11
N ARG A 477 -17.63 -11.78 20.53
CA ARG A 477 -18.89 -11.24 21.08
C ARG A 477 -18.63 -10.38 22.32
N ARG A 478 -17.81 -10.88 23.25
CA ARG A 478 -17.47 -10.13 24.47
C ARG A 478 -16.88 -8.77 24.15
N LEU A 479 -15.89 -8.69 23.25
CA LEU A 479 -15.28 -7.43 22.85
C LEU A 479 -16.29 -6.51 22.15
N MET A 480 -17.10 -7.07 21.25
CA MET A 480 -18.15 -6.30 20.58
C MET A 480 -19.11 -5.63 21.57
N ASP A 481 -19.53 -6.37 22.59
CA ASP A 481 -20.47 -5.89 23.62
C ASP A 481 -19.79 -4.92 24.60
N THR A 482 -18.64 -5.31 25.17
CA THR A 482 -17.96 -4.52 26.22
C THR A 482 -17.39 -3.22 25.67
N GLU A 483 -16.81 -3.28 24.48
CA GLU A 483 -16.24 -2.10 23.82
C GLU A 483 -17.26 -1.36 22.97
N ARG A 484 -18.53 -1.76 22.93
CA ARG A 484 -19.58 -1.13 22.10
C ARG A 484 -19.10 -0.92 20.66
N VAL A 485 -18.61 -1.98 20.05
CA VAL A 485 -18.04 -1.95 18.71
C VAL A 485 -19.12 -1.52 17.72
N THR A 486 -18.76 -0.59 16.84
CA THR A 486 -19.63 -0.15 15.73
C THR A 486 -19.26 -0.84 14.43
N HIS A 487 -17.97 -1.16 14.26
CA HIS A 487 -17.44 -1.74 13.04
C HIS A 487 -16.41 -2.82 13.35
N VAL A 488 -16.39 -3.90 12.58
CA VAL A 488 -15.33 -4.93 12.61
C VAL A 488 -14.59 -4.89 11.29
N LEU A 489 -13.28 -4.67 11.34
CA LEU A 489 -12.39 -4.59 10.18
C LEU A 489 -11.39 -5.74 10.20
N ILE A 490 -11.40 -6.53 9.13
CA ILE A 490 -10.41 -7.58 8.86
C ILE A 490 -9.47 -7.06 7.76
N HIS A 491 -8.19 -6.92 8.07
CA HIS A 491 -7.20 -6.44 7.10
C HIS A 491 -7.02 -7.46 5.95
N ASN A 492 -6.97 -8.75 6.27
CA ASN A 492 -6.80 -9.81 5.27
C ASN A 492 -7.73 -10.98 5.60
N ASP A 493 -8.61 -11.33 4.66
CA ASP A 493 -9.66 -12.35 4.82
C ASP A 493 -9.17 -13.81 4.70
N LEU A 494 -7.89 -14.02 4.43
CA LEU A 494 -7.27 -15.34 4.40
C LEU A 494 -6.40 -15.63 5.60
N GLN A 495 -5.44 -14.74 5.90
CA GLN A 495 -4.53 -14.90 7.02
C GLN A 495 -4.06 -13.56 7.55
N ALA A 496 -3.83 -13.48 8.87
CA ALA A 496 -3.10 -12.40 9.51
C ALA A 496 -1.70 -12.89 9.85
N THR A 497 -0.68 -12.24 9.32
CA THR A 497 0.72 -12.53 9.66
C THR A 497 1.21 -11.59 10.76
N PHE A 498 2.23 -12.03 11.48
CA PHE A 498 2.80 -11.24 12.57
C PHE A 498 4.32 -11.35 12.46
N PHE A 499 5.05 -10.26 12.77
CA PHE A 499 6.51 -10.25 12.58
C PHE A 499 7.22 -11.41 13.32
N TRP A 500 6.68 -11.89 14.44
CA TRP A 500 7.34 -12.86 15.32
C TRP A 500 6.42 -13.97 15.87
N SER A 501 5.18 -14.04 15.36
CA SER A 501 4.20 -15.05 15.74
C SER A 501 3.74 -15.80 14.49
N PRO A 502 3.27 -17.05 14.63
CA PRO A 502 2.71 -17.81 13.51
C PRO A 502 1.59 -17.03 12.84
N ALA A 503 1.46 -17.17 11.52
CA ALA A 503 0.29 -16.66 10.82
C ALA A 503 -0.97 -17.36 11.33
N HIS A 504 -2.05 -16.59 11.48
CA HIS A 504 -3.35 -17.10 11.88
C HIS A 504 -4.32 -17.05 10.71
N ASP A 505 -5.07 -18.13 10.51
CA ASP A 505 -6.14 -18.20 9.51
C ASP A 505 -7.29 -17.26 9.92
N THR A 506 -7.63 -16.30 9.07
CA THR A 506 -8.70 -15.33 9.32
C THR A 506 -10.02 -15.73 8.68
N ARG A 507 -10.07 -16.80 7.88
CA ARG A 507 -11.32 -17.30 7.27
C ARG A 507 -12.39 -17.64 8.32
N PRO A 508 -12.07 -18.23 9.49
CA PRO A 508 -13.06 -18.46 10.53
C PRO A 508 -13.71 -17.18 11.08
N PHE A 509 -12.94 -16.07 11.16
CA PHE A 509 -13.50 -14.77 11.55
C PHE A 509 -14.56 -14.34 10.52
N VAL A 510 -14.20 -14.36 9.25
CA VAL A 510 -15.06 -13.91 8.14
C VAL A 510 -16.32 -14.75 8.06
N GLN A 511 -16.20 -16.08 8.12
CA GLN A 511 -17.35 -17.00 8.11
C GLN A 511 -18.31 -16.72 9.26
N TRP A 512 -17.79 -16.46 10.46
CA TRP A 512 -18.63 -16.12 11.61
C TRP A 512 -19.30 -14.75 11.46
N LEU A 513 -18.55 -13.74 11.01
CA LEU A 513 -19.08 -12.38 10.79
C LEU A 513 -20.17 -12.35 9.71
N GLU A 514 -20.02 -13.14 8.63
CA GLU A 514 -21.02 -13.30 7.57
C GLU A 514 -22.29 -14.02 8.05
N ALA A 515 -22.19 -14.89 9.04
CA ALA A 515 -23.31 -15.65 9.59
C ALA A 515 -24.09 -14.89 10.70
N GLU A 516 -23.50 -13.86 11.30
CA GLU A 516 -24.10 -13.16 12.44
C GLU A 516 -25.20 -12.18 11.98
N ALA A 517 -26.44 -12.44 12.39
CA ALA A 517 -27.61 -11.65 11.97
C ALA A 517 -27.55 -10.15 12.33
N GLY A 518 -26.77 -9.81 13.37
CA GLY A 518 -26.55 -8.45 13.85
C GLY A 518 -25.50 -7.65 13.09
N LEU A 519 -24.86 -8.22 12.06
CA LEU A 519 -23.83 -7.56 11.26
C LEU A 519 -24.30 -7.30 9.84
N ARG A 520 -23.76 -6.24 9.23
CA ARG A 520 -23.95 -5.90 7.83
C ARG A 520 -22.58 -5.71 7.17
N ALA A 521 -22.28 -6.49 6.15
CA ALA A 521 -21.05 -6.33 5.38
C ALA A 521 -21.10 -5.03 4.57
N ILE A 522 -20.02 -4.26 4.61
CA ILE A 522 -19.80 -3.08 3.76
C ILE A 522 -18.80 -3.48 2.67
N PRO A 523 -19.18 -3.43 1.38
CA PRO A 523 -18.29 -3.83 0.30
C PRO A 523 -17.15 -2.82 0.10
N LEU A 524 -15.91 -3.32 0.12
CA LEU A 524 -14.68 -2.55 -0.11
C LEU A 524 -14.08 -2.86 -1.50
N ARG A 525 -13.41 -1.88 -2.10
CA ARG A 525 -12.60 -2.03 -3.33
C ARG A 525 -11.28 -2.74 -3.03
N SER A 526 -10.71 -2.50 -1.84
CA SER A 526 -9.49 -3.15 -1.38
C SER A 526 -9.66 -4.68 -1.39
N PRO A 527 -8.88 -5.42 -2.21
CA PRO A 527 -8.92 -6.87 -2.19
C PRO A 527 -8.55 -7.36 -0.80
N ARG A 528 -9.15 -8.47 -0.35
CA ARG A 528 -8.94 -9.11 0.97
C ARG A 528 -9.46 -8.39 2.20
N GLN A 529 -9.75 -7.10 2.15
CA GLN A 529 -10.30 -6.40 3.31
C GLN A 529 -11.79 -6.68 3.47
N ARG A 530 -12.23 -6.85 4.71
CA ARG A 530 -13.65 -7.02 5.04
C ARG A 530 -14.03 -6.06 6.15
N LEU A 531 -15.06 -5.26 5.91
CA LEU A 531 -15.63 -4.38 6.91
C LEU A 531 -17.07 -4.79 7.17
N TYR A 532 -17.43 -4.82 8.44
CA TYR A 532 -18.79 -5.10 8.90
C TYR A 532 -19.23 -3.99 9.82
N GLU A 533 -20.48 -3.56 9.69
CA GLU A 533 -21.15 -2.63 10.59
C GLU A 533 -22.10 -3.39 11.51
N VAL A 534 -22.14 -3.00 12.79
CA VAL A 534 -23.07 -3.56 13.78
C VAL A 534 -24.43 -2.89 13.64
N LYS A 535 -25.48 -3.68 13.36
CA LYS A 535 -26.86 -3.19 13.24
C LYS A 535 -27.31 -2.55 14.55
N GLY A 536 -27.94 -1.38 14.45
CA GLY A 536 -28.43 -0.63 15.61
C GLY A 536 -27.36 0.22 16.33
N ALA A 537 -26.09 0.18 15.90
CA ALA A 537 -25.06 1.13 16.35
C ALA A 537 -25.37 2.60 15.99
N VAL A 538 -26.42 2.81 15.17
CA VAL A 538 -26.95 4.09 14.66
C VAL A 538 -27.13 5.16 15.75
N ALA A 539 -27.49 4.78 16.98
CA ALA A 539 -27.72 5.74 18.08
C ALA A 539 -26.44 6.47 18.55
N LEU A 540 -25.24 5.93 18.27
CA LEU A 540 -23.96 6.53 18.65
C LEU A 540 -23.38 7.47 17.56
N ASN A 541 -23.85 7.37 16.32
CA ASN A 541 -23.32 8.09 15.14
C ASN A 541 -24.32 9.12 14.58
N GLU A 542 -24.87 10.01 15.43
CA GLU A 542 -25.76 11.09 14.97
C GLU A 542 -25.05 12.21 14.18
N ALA A 543 -23.71 12.27 14.20
CA ALA A 543 -22.96 13.31 13.50
C ALA A 543 -23.22 13.35 11.98
N PRO A 544 -23.13 12.24 11.21
CA PRO A 544 -23.50 12.23 9.79
C PRO A 544 -25.00 12.48 9.55
N PHE A 545 -25.86 12.26 10.56
CA PHE A 545 -27.28 12.51 10.45
C PHE A 545 -27.66 14.01 10.52
N ARG A 546 -26.80 14.88 11.07
CA ARG A 546 -27.11 16.30 11.32
C ARG A 546 -26.89 17.25 10.13
N LEU A 547 -26.42 16.75 8.99
CA LEU A 547 -26.21 17.57 7.80
C LEU A 547 -27.42 17.47 6.87
N ALA A 548 -28.35 18.42 7.02
CA ALA A 548 -29.52 18.57 6.15
C ALA A 548 -29.16 19.15 4.77
N GLU A 549 -27.95 19.67 4.61
CA GLU A 549 -27.42 20.28 3.40
C GLU A 549 -26.01 19.71 3.14
N GLY A 550 -25.69 19.38 1.88
CA GLY A 550 -24.42 18.76 1.51
C GLY A 550 -23.16 19.59 1.86
N PRO A 551 -21.95 19.08 1.58
CA PRO A 551 -20.71 19.71 2.03
C PRO A 551 -20.67 21.21 1.68
N SER A 552 -20.33 22.02 2.68
CA SER A 552 -20.41 23.49 2.66
C SER A 552 -19.58 24.08 1.52
N GLY A 553 -20.25 24.43 0.43
CA GLY A 553 -19.67 25.12 -0.72
C GLY A 553 -20.73 25.36 -1.80
N MET A 554 -21.37 24.28 -2.26
CA MET A 554 -22.43 24.30 -3.31
C MET A 554 -23.29 23.01 -3.22
N PRO A 555 -24.49 23.03 -2.61
CA PRO A 555 -25.25 21.81 -2.35
C PRO A 555 -25.79 21.18 -3.64
N LEU A 556 -25.37 19.94 -3.96
CA LEU A 556 -25.91 19.13 -5.06
C LEU A 556 -27.02 18.18 -4.61
N VAL A 557 -27.03 17.77 -3.34
CA VAL A 557 -28.06 16.89 -2.76
C VAL A 557 -28.88 17.66 -1.74
N GLY A 558 -30.21 17.59 -1.86
CA GLY A 558 -31.16 18.18 -0.93
C GLY A 558 -32.12 17.13 -0.35
N ILE A 559 -32.35 17.19 0.95
CA ILE A 559 -33.30 16.31 1.66
C ILE A 559 -34.60 17.09 1.92
N ALA A 560 -35.73 16.54 1.50
CA ALA A 560 -37.04 17.14 1.69
C ALA A 560 -37.30 17.39 3.19
N SER A 561 -38.00 18.48 3.52
CA SER A 561 -38.30 18.88 4.91
C SER A 561 -38.94 17.76 5.73
N ALA A 562 -39.82 16.96 5.13
CA ALA A 562 -40.47 15.82 5.76
C ALA A 562 -39.51 14.68 6.18
N LEU A 563 -38.30 14.63 5.59
CA LEU A 563 -37.29 13.61 5.85
C LEU A 563 -36.10 14.11 6.68
N ARG A 564 -35.98 15.41 6.98
CA ARG A 564 -34.79 15.99 7.64
C ARG A 564 -34.46 15.38 9.00
N ASP A 565 -35.46 14.93 9.74
CA ASP A 565 -35.28 14.26 11.04
C ASP A 565 -35.22 12.73 10.93
N GLN A 566 -35.01 12.22 9.71
CA GLN A 566 -35.13 10.79 9.44
C GLN A 566 -34.09 10.26 8.46
N VAL A 567 -33.66 11.10 7.51
CA VAL A 567 -32.63 10.84 6.51
C VAL A 567 -31.61 11.96 6.57
N GLY A 568 -30.32 11.61 6.56
CA GLY A 568 -29.19 12.55 6.51
C GLY A 568 -28.25 12.22 5.36
N LEU A 569 -27.39 13.18 4.98
CA LEU A 569 -26.32 12.96 4.01
C LEU A 569 -24.99 12.75 4.73
N ASP A 570 -24.23 11.74 4.31
CA ASP A 570 -22.85 11.57 4.77
C ASP A 570 -21.88 12.45 3.95
N PRO A 571 -21.33 13.55 4.50
CA PRO A 571 -20.44 14.44 3.75
C PRO A 571 -19.07 13.81 3.48
N ALA A 572 -18.66 12.80 4.26
CA ALA A 572 -17.37 12.13 4.11
C ALA A 572 -17.38 11.17 2.91
N MET A 573 -18.57 10.74 2.50
CA MET A 573 -18.79 9.84 1.39
C MET A 573 -19.30 10.64 0.19
N TRP A 574 -18.37 11.30 -0.50
CA TRP A 574 -18.59 11.92 -1.81
C TRP A 574 -17.43 11.56 -2.74
N LEU A 575 -17.64 10.54 -3.57
CA LEU A 575 -16.62 10.08 -4.51
C LEU A 575 -17.06 10.36 -5.93
N THR A 576 -16.29 11.22 -6.57
CA THR A 576 -16.33 11.46 -8.00
C THR A 576 -14.95 11.99 -8.41
N PRO A 577 -14.44 11.63 -9.60
CA PRO A 577 -13.18 12.22 -10.09
C PRO A 577 -13.34 13.69 -10.52
N TRP A 578 -14.57 14.23 -10.50
CA TRP A 578 -14.88 15.55 -11.03
C TRP A 578 -15.23 16.58 -9.95
N PRO A 579 -14.74 17.82 -10.05
CA PRO A 579 -15.11 18.87 -9.11
C PRO A 579 -16.57 19.32 -9.33
N ILE A 580 -17.25 19.67 -8.23
CA ILE A 580 -18.54 20.39 -8.27
C ILE A 580 -18.25 21.83 -8.73
N GLN A 581 -19.04 22.32 -9.69
CA GLN A 581 -18.92 23.63 -10.30
C GLN A 581 -20.17 24.46 -10.01
N ASP A 582 -20.07 25.79 -10.15
CA ASP A 582 -21.23 26.70 -10.24
C ASP A 582 -21.10 27.53 -11.51
N PRO A 583 -21.49 26.98 -12.67
CA PRO A 583 -21.38 27.69 -13.94
C PRO A 583 -22.32 28.90 -14.03
N SER A 584 -23.30 29.03 -13.13
CA SER A 584 -24.32 30.08 -13.15
C SER A 584 -24.09 31.21 -12.14
N GLY A 585 -23.14 31.06 -11.22
CA GLY A 585 -22.90 32.00 -10.12
C GLY A 585 -24.02 32.06 -9.08
N ASN A 586 -24.95 31.10 -9.09
CA ASN A 586 -26.16 31.09 -8.25
C ASN A 586 -26.02 30.19 -7.01
N GLN A 587 -24.80 29.78 -6.65
CA GLN A 587 -24.47 28.88 -5.55
C GLN A 587 -25.20 27.52 -5.60
N ARG A 588 -25.68 27.11 -6.78
CA ARG A 588 -26.23 25.77 -7.00
C ARG A 588 -25.13 24.87 -7.53
N GLY A 589 -24.87 23.77 -6.82
CA GLY A 589 -23.87 22.79 -7.25
C GLY A 589 -24.27 22.17 -8.58
N PHE A 590 -23.30 22.05 -9.49
CA PHE A 590 -23.44 21.38 -10.77
C PHE A 590 -22.27 20.40 -10.95
N LEU A 591 -22.56 19.18 -11.38
CA LEU A 591 -21.56 18.14 -11.58
C LEU A 591 -21.65 17.57 -12.98
N TRP A 592 -20.51 17.51 -13.67
CA TRP A 592 -20.36 16.68 -14.85
C TRP A 592 -20.12 15.23 -14.44
N LEU A 593 -20.88 14.32 -15.03
CA LEU A 593 -20.69 12.88 -14.93
C LEU A 593 -20.09 12.36 -16.24
N GLY A 594 -19.11 11.48 -16.09
CA GLY A 594 -18.44 10.82 -17.20
C GLY A 594 -19.08 9.50 -17.58
N GLN A 595 -18.31 8.62 -18.23
CA GLN A 595 -18.78 7.33 -18.69
C GLN A 595 -18.53 6.22 -17.66
N GLY A 596 -19.58 5.45 -17.34
CA GLY A 596 -19.51 4.30 -16.43
C GLY A 596 -19.34 4.67 -14.95
N TYR A 597 -19.08 3.65 -14.12
CA TYR A 597 -18.96 3.81 -12.67
C TYR A 597 -17.70 4.62 -12.28
N ALA A 598 -16.57 4.39 -12.95
CA ALA A 598 -15.29 5.04 -12.68
C ALA A 598 -15.33 6.58 -12.78
N GLU A 599 -16.22 7.12 -13.60
CA GLU A 599 -16.42 8.56 -13.80
C GLU A 599 -17.80 9.06 -13.33
N GLY A 600 -18.49 8.25 -12.53
CA GLY A 600 -19.79 8.55 -11.96
C GLY A 600 -19.73 9.36 -10.66
N LEU A 601 -20.83 9.30 -9.91
CA LEU A 601 -20.98 9.88 -8.58
C LEU A 601 -21.37 8.79 -7.59
N GLU A 602 -20.69 8.73 -6.47
CA GLU A 602 -21.05 7.89 -5.34
C GLU A 602 -21.19 8.75 -4.08
N PHE A 603 -22.29 8.57 -3.38
CA PHE A 603 -22.59 9.27 -2.13
C PHE A 603 -23.35 8.37 -1.17
N ALA A 604 -23.33 8.68 0.13
CA ALA A 604 -24.10 7.91 1.11
C ALA A 604 -25.24 8.71 1.76
N LEU A 605 -26.37 8.01 1.92
CA LEU A 605 -27.53 8.46 2.67
C LEU A 605 -27.64 7.65 3.97
N TRP A 606 -27.81 8.35 5.09
CA TRP A 606 -28.13 7.73 6.38
C TRP A 606 -29.63 7.71 6.59
N SER A 607 -30.19 6.59 7.05
CA SER A 607 -31.59 6.50 7.46
C SER A 607 -31.72 5.97 8.88
N ARG A 608 -32.60 6.55 9.69
CA ARG A 608 -32.85 6.08 11.07
C ARG A 608 -33.57 4.73 11.14
N GLN A 609 -34.34 4.40 10.11
CA GLN A 609 -35.12 3.18 10.00
C GLN A 609 -35.32 2.82 8.53
N ASP A 610 -35.72 1.59 8.25
CA ASP A 610 -36.09 1.17 6.91
C ASP A 610 -37.24 2.04 6.36
N ARG A 611 -37.10 2.58 5.15
CA ARG A 611 -38.09 3.45 4.51
C ARG A 611 -37.95 3.49 3.01
N ASP A 612 -39.05 3.71 2.31
CA ASP A 612 -39.03 3.98 0.87
C ASP A 612 -38.89 5.50 0.63
N VAL A 613 -38.03 5.87 -0.30
CA VAL A 613 -37.79 7.25 -0.74
C VAL A 613 -37.77 7.33 -2.27
N ASP A 614 -38.16 8.48 -2.79
CA ASP A 614 -38.03 8.82 -4.21
C ASP A 614 -36.79 9.72 -4.37
N LEU A 615 -35.80 9.27 -5.14
CA LEU A 615 -34.61 10.03 -5.52
C LEU A 615 -34.89 10.73 -6.85
N ARG A 616 -35.06 12.05 -6.82
CA ARG A 616 -35.31 12.88 -8.00
C ARG A 616 -34.02 13.53 -8.48
N LEU A 617 -33.60 13.19 -9.69
CA LEU A 617 -32.35 13.59 -10.32
C LEU A 617 -32.63 14.60 -11.43
N ASP A 618 -32.18 15.85 -11.27
CA ASP A 618 -32.27 16.88 -12.31
C ASP A 618 -31.05 16.78 -13.23
N VAL A 619 -31.24 16.23 -14.43
CA VAL A 619 -30.17 15.85 -15.36
C VAL A 619 -30.29 16.56 -16.71
N ALA A 620 -29.17 16.72 -17.41
CA ALA A 620 -29.10 17.28 -18.75
C ALA A 620 -28.04 16.55 -19.61
N PRO A 621 -28.18 16.52 -20.94
CA PRO A 621 -27.17 15.94 -21.82
C PRO A 621 -25.87 16.76 -21.80
N GLY A 622 -24.73 16.08 -21.66
CA GLY A 622 -23.41 16.70 -21.76
C GLY A 622 -22.85 16.74 -23.18
N PRO A 623 -21.85 17.60 -23.46
CA PRO A 623 -21.33 17.83 -24.81
C PRO A 623 -20.51 16.66 -25.37
N GLY A 624 -20.15 15.67 -24.53
CA GLY A 624 -19.38 14.49 -24.93
C GLY A 624 -20.10 13.57 -25.91
N LEU A 625 -21.41 13.74 -26.11
CA LEU A 625 -22.19 12.99 -27.09
C LEU A 625 -23.13 13.94 -27.87
N PRO A 626 -23.11 13.97 -29.22
CA PRO A 626 -23.93 14.89 -30.01
C PRO A 626 -25.43 14.66 -29.91
N SER A 627 -25.84 13.41 -29.66
CA SER A 627 -27.26 13.07 -29.45
C SER A 627 -27.81 13.79 -28.21
N PRO A 628 -29.10 14.17 -28.14
CA PRO A 628 -29.72 14.67 -26.91
C PRO A 628 -30.18 13.58 -25.93
N ASP A 629 -30.15 12.31 -26.35
CA ASP A 629 -30.63 11.17 -25.56
C ASP A 629 -29.53 10.61 -24.66
N ARG A 630 -29.87 10.29 -23.41
CA ARG A 630 -28.95 9.78 -22.39
C ARG A 630 -29.56 8.63 -21.61
N ARG A 631 -28.70 7.76 -21.08
CA ARG A 631 -29.06 6.64 -20.21
C ARG A 631 -28.27 6.68 -18.92
N LEU A 632 -28.97 6.50 -17.81
CA LEU A 632 -28.38 6.43 -16.47
C LEU A 632 -28.85 5.18 -15.73
N MET A 633 -28.05 4.79 -14.73
CA MET A 633 -28.40 3.73 -13.78
C MET A 633 -28.06 4.20 -12.36
N LEU A 634 -28.89 3.77 -11.41
CA LEU A 634 -28.65 3.94 -9.99
C LEU A 634 -28.37 2.56 -9.37
N LEU A 635 -27.30 2.49 -8.58
CA LEU A 635 -26.97 1.34 -7.75
C LEU A 635 -27.21 1.71 -6.28
N HIS A 636 -27.82 0.80 -5.53
CA HIS A 636 -27.92 0.87 -4.08
C HIS A 636 -27.15 -0.32 -3.51
N ASP A 637 -26.06 -0.05 -2.79
CA ASP A 637 -25.15 -1.06 -2.25
C ASP A 637 -24.71 -2.08 -3.33
N ASP A 638 -24.29 -1.55 -4.50
CA ASP A 638 -23.91 -2.28 -5.71
C ASP A 638 -25.04 -3.06 -6.42
N VAL A 639 -26.28 -2.97 -5.95
CA VAL A 639 -27.43 -3.61 -6.60
C VAL A 639 -28.16 -2.60 -7.49
N PRO A 640 -28.38 -2.88 -8.79
CA PRO A 640 -29.20 -2.04 -9.64
C PRO A 640 -30.60 -1.80 -9.07
N VAL A 641 -30.99 -0.54 -8.95
CA VAL A 641 -32.33 -0.13 -8.49
C VAL A 641 -33.18 0.20 -9.72
N GLY A 642 -34.17 -0.63 -9.99
CA GLY A 642 -35.05 -0.48 -11.16
C GLY A 642 -34.36 -0.81 -12.49
N ASP A 643 -34.98 -0.37 -13.59
CA ASP A 643 -34.46 -0.55 -14.94
C ASP A 643 -33.57 0.63 -15.38
N VAL A 644 -32.92 0.51 -16.54
CA VAL A 644 -32.16 1.61 -17.14
C VAL A 644 -33.08 2.80 -17.42
N HIS A 645 -32.74 3.97 -16.90
CA HIS A 645 -33.51 5.19 -17.11
C HIS A 645 -32.96 5.96 -18.31
N ALA A 646 -33.79 6.15 -19.34
CA ALA A 646 -33.47 6.98 -20.50
C ALA A 646 -34.14 8.36 -20.39
N PHE A 647 -33.45 9.42 -20.81
CA PHE A 647 -34.00 10.77 -20.86
C PHE A 647 -33.49 11.54 -22.09
N ARG A 648 -34.24 12.58 -22.49
CA ARG A 648 -33.92 13.45 -23.63
C ARG A 648 -33.93 14.90 -23.21
N GLY A 649 -32.85 15.64 -23.51
CA GLY A 649 -32.72 17.04 -23.08
C GLY A 649 -32.66 17.17 -21.56
N ALA A 650 -32.96 18.37 -21.03
CA ALA A 650 -33.04 18.55 -19.58
C ALA A 650 -34.29 17.82 -19.02
N ALA A 651 -34.10 16.97 -18.01
CA ALA A 651 -35.15 16.13 -17.45
C ALA A 651 -35.00 15.94 -15.93
N SER A 652 -36.09 15.54 -15.26
CA SER A 652 -36.11 15.15 -13.85
C SER A 652 -36.46 13.67 -13.75
N VAL A 653 -35.46 12.81 -13.51
CA VAL A 653 -35.64 11.35 -13.40
C VAL A 653 -35.93 10.99 -11.95
N VAL A 654 -36.99 10.22 -11.69
CA VAL A 654 -37.33 9.77 -10.32
C VAL A 654 -37.05 8.28 -10.20
N VAL A 655 -36.25 7.90 -9.20
CA VAL A 655 -35.89 6.51 -8.89
C VAL A 655 -36.36 6.20 -7.47
N ARG A 656 -37.25 5.22 -7.32
CA ARG A 656 -37.71 4.75 -6.00
C ARG A 656 -36.74 3.73 -5.43
N THR A 657 -36.29 3.95 -4.20
CA THR A 657 -35.44 3.00 -3.48
C THR A 657 -35.83 2.87 -2.01
N ARG A 658 -35.53 1.72 -1.40
CA ARG A 658 -35.74 1.47 0.03
C ARG A 658 -34.44 1.70 0.77
N LEU A 659 -34.34 2.80 1.51
CA LEU A 659 -33.22 3.01 2.42
C LEU A 659 -33.37 2.08 3.63
N HIS A 660 -32.31 1.37 3.97
CA HIS A 660 -32.19 0.58 5.19
C HIS A 660 -31.74 1.44 6.35
N ALA A 661 -32.10 1.03 7.58
CA ALA A 661 -31.56 1.62 8.79
C ALA A 661 -30.02 1.60 8.78
N GLY A 662 -29.39 2.75 9.04
CA GLY A 662 -27.95 2.96 8.91
C GLY A 662 -27.57 3.62 7.58
N ARG A 663 -26.33 3.40 7.14
CA ARG A 663 -25.80 3.98 5.89
C ARG A 663 -26.32 3.25 4.65
N ASN A 664 -26.56 3.96 3.55
CA ASN A 664 -26.95 3.40 2.26
C ASN A 664 -26.04 4.01 1.20
N LEU A 665 -25.28 3.20 0.49
CA LEU A 665 -24.40 3.67 -0.57
C LEU A 665 -25.19 3.79 -1.88
N ILE A 666 -25.18 4.98 -2.46
CA ILE A 666 -25.86 5.29 -3.71
C ILE A 666 -24.82 5.65 -4.76
N SER A 667 -24.82 4.92 -5.88
CA SER A 667 -23.94 5.20 -7.01
C SER A 667 -24.76 5.53 -8.25
N LEU A 668 -24.50 6.69 -8.84
CA LEU A 668 -25.12 7.18 -10.06
C LEU A 668 -24.09 7.18 -11.20
N LEU A 669 -24.43 6.52 -12.30
CA LEU A 669 -23.52 6.38 -13.44
C LEU A 669 -24.23 6.52 -14.78
N ALA A 670 -23.54 7.11 -15.75
CA ALA A 670 -24.02 7.19 -17.13
C ALA A 670 -23.58 5.94 -17.91
N LEU A 671 -24.49 5.40 -18.71
CA LEU A 671 -24.24 4.18 -19.48
C LEU A 671 -23.69 4.44 -20.88
N ASP A 672 -23.70 5.70 -21.32
CA ASP A 672 -23.29 6.10 -22.67
C ASP A 672 -21.78 6.32 -22.80
N ILE A 673 -21.31 6.40 -24.04
CA ILE A 673 -19.90 6.57 -24.39
C ILE A 673 -19.73 7.95 -24.99
N ALA A 674 -18.76 8.71 -24.49
CA ALA A 674 -18.42 10.00 -25.08
C ALA A 674 -17.71 9.77 -26.43
N THR A 675 -18.20 10.42 -27.49
CA THR A 675 -17.65 10.35 -28.86
C THR A 675 -16.89 11.60 -29.28
N VAL A 676 -17.06 12.72 -28.56
CA VAL A 676 -16.34 13.98 -28.80
C VAL A 676 -15.16 14.08 -27.82
N LYS A 677 -13.93 13.86 -28.30
CA LYS A 677 -12.69 13.94 -27.49
C LYS A 677 -11.48 14.46 -28.30
N PRO A 678 -10.71 15.46 -27.81
CA PRO A 678 -11.07 16.36 -26.72
C PRO A 678 -12.29 17.22 -27.11
N GLN A 679 -12.93 17.85 -26.12
CA GLN A 679 -14.02 18.80 -26.39
C GLN A 679 -13.51 19.99 -27.24
N PRO A 680 -14.39 20.72 -27.95
CA PRO A 680 -13.99 21.88 -28.76
C PRO A 680 -13.22 22.97 -27.99
N ASN A 681 -13.41 23.06 -26.67
CA ASN A 681 -12.70 23.97 -25.77
C ASN A 681 -11.39 23.39 -25.20
N GLY A 682 -10.96 22.21 -25.67
CA GLY A 682 -9.76 21.52 -25.18
C GLY A 682 -9.96 20.71 -23.90
N ASP A 683 -11.17 20.63 -23.35
CA ASP A 683 -11.45 19.84 -22.15
C ASP A 683 -11.25 18.33 -22.45
N PRO A 684 -10.36 17.63 -21.72
CA PRO A 684 -10.08 16.22 -21.96
C PRO A 684 -11.10 15.26 -21.33
N ARG A 685 -12.07 15.76 -20.56
CA ARG A 685 -13.04 14.94 -19.82
C ARG A 685 -14.12 14.34 -20.74
N ASN A 686 -14.63 13.17 -20.34
CA ASN A 686 -15.71 12.47 -21.03
C ASN A 686 -17.08 13.03 -20.60
N LEU A 687 -17.40 14.29 -20.89
CA LEU A 687 -18.59 14.96 -20.35
C LEU A 687 -19.92 14.39 -20.91
N VAL A 688 -20.40 13.27 -20.38
CA VAL A 688 -21.58 12.55 -20.88
C VAL A 688 -22.87 13.19 -20.37
N MET A 689 -22.99 13.48 -19.07
CA MET A 689 -24.23 13.96 -18.45
C MET A 689 -23.94 15.07 -17.45
N GLY A 690 -24.76 16.12 -17.44
CA GLY A 690 -24.77 17.15 -16.40
C GLY A 690 -25.80 16.83 -15.33
N LEU A 691 -25.41 16.93 -14.06
CA LEU A 691 -26.27 16.76 -12.90
C LEU A 691 -26.42 18.13 -12.20
N ASN A 692 -27.65 18.64 -12.18
CA ASN A 692 -27.99 19.94 -11.59
C ASN A 692 -28.50 19.83 -10.15
N GLY A 693 -28.90 18.64 -9.71
CA GLY A 693 -29.36 18.41 -8.35
C GLY A 693 -29.95 17.02 -8.13
N ILE A 694 -29.91 16.59 -6.88
CA ILE A 694 -30.54 15.37 -6.36
C ILE A 694 -31.46 15.79 -5.22
N ARG A 695 -32.75 15.43 -5.28
CA ARG A 695 -33.72 15.63 -4.20
C ARG A 695 -34.17 14.27 -3.63
N VAL A 696 -34.06 14.11 -2.32
CA VAL A 696 -34.58 12.94 -1.60
C VAL A 696 -35.95 13.29 -1.03
N GLU A 697 -36.99 12.67 -1.57
CA GLU A 697 -38.40 12.96 -1.27
C GLU A 697 -39.07 11.72 -0.62
N PRO A 698 -40.08 11.91 0.25
CA PRO A 698 -40.91 10.78 0.69
C PRO A 698 -41.52 10.08 -0.51
N ALA A 699 -41.55 8.74 -0.50
CA ALA A 699 -42.19 7.98 -1.56
C ALA A 699 -43.66 8.40 -1.70
N GLN A 700 -44.07 8.84 -2.89
CA GLN A 700 -45.47 9.20 -3.12
C GLN A 700 -46.34 7.93 -3.16
N SER A 701 -47.47 7.96 -2.44
CA SER A 701 -48.46 6.88 -2.36
C SER A 701 -49.19 6.69 -3.69
N GLY A 702 -48.52 6.03 -4.63
CA GLY A 702 -49.10 5.42 -5.82
C GLY A 702 -48.88 3.91 -5.75
N GLY A 703 -49.98 3.17 -5.57
CA GLY A 703 -50.06 1.71 -5.73
C GLY A 703 -49.13 0.89 -4.83
N ALA A 704 -49.46 0.79 -3.54
CA ALA A 704 -48.74 -0.03 -2.58
C ALA A 704 -48.90 -1.56 -2.77
N ASP A 705 -49.51 -2.04 -3.85
CA ASP A 705 -49.76 -3.47 -4.09
C ASP A 705 -48.76 -4.18 -5.03
N ASP A 706 -47.87 -3.45 -5.72
CA ASP A 706 -47.00 -4.07 -6.75
C ASP A 706 -45.56 -4.37 -6.29
N LEU A 707 -45.16 -3.91 -5.09
CA LEU A 707 -43.80 -4.11 -4.55
C LEU A 707 -43.70 -5.18 -3.46
N GLU A 708 -44.83 -5.57 -2.84
CA GLU A 708 -44.84 -6.61 -1.79
C GLU A 708 -44.97 -8.04 -2.35
N HIS A 709 -45.45 -8.23 -3.57
CA HIS A 709 -45.58 -9.56 -4.22
C HIS A 709 -44.31 -10.07 -4.93
N ARG A 710 -43.19 -9.33 -4.93
CA ARG A 710 -41.88 -9.80 -5.45
C ARG A 710 -40.86 -10.08 -4.34
N ARG A 711 -41.30 -10.29 -3.09
CA ARG A 711 -40.43 -10.74 -2.01
C ARG A 711 -40.33 -12.27 -2.06
N LEU A 712 -39.09 -12.77 -2.09
CA LEU A 712 -38.64 -14.14 -1.83
C LEU A 712 -38.63 -15.17 -2.99
N ASP A 713 -39.12 -14.86 -4.18
CA ASP A 713 -38.94 -15.75 -5.33
C ASP A 713 -37.59 -15.52 -6.03
N ASP A 714 -36.66 -16.39 -5.62
CA ASP A 714 -35.30 -16.69 -6.05
C ASP A 714 -34.18 -15.74 -5.60
N ALA A 715 -33.52 -16.09 -4.48
CA ALA A 715 -32.22 -15.56 -4.04
C ALA A 715 -31.16 -15.51 -5.18
N LEU A 716 -31.28 -16.39 -6.18
CA LEU A 716 -30.45 -16.36 -7.39
C LEU A 716 -30.71 -15.14 -8.27
N ALA A 717 -31.94 -14.64 -8.36
CA ALA A 717 -32.24 -13.40 -9.09
C ALA A 717 -31.55 -12.19 -8.43
N SER A 718 -31.55 -12.11 -7.10
CA SER A 718 -30.79 -11.08 -6.37
C SER A 718 -29.28 -11.23 -6.59
N SER A 719 -28.75 -12.45 -6.57
CA SER A 719 -27.33 -12.70 -6.90
C SER A 719 -26.99 -12.28 -8.34
N ALA A 720 -27.92 -12.42 -9.28
CA ALA A 720 -27.71 -11.97 -10.66
C ALA A 720 -27.62 -10.46 -10.78
N GLN A 721 -28.47 -9.72 -10.07
CA GLN A 721 -28.41 -8.26 -10.00
C GLN A 721 -27.09 -7.79 -9.38
N LEU A 722 -26.64 -8.44 -8.29
CA LEU A 722 -25.37 -8.14 -7.66
C LEU A 722 -24.17 -8.42 -8.59
N ALA A 723 -24.17 -9.55 -9.32
CA ALA A 723 -23.11 -9.84 -10.28
C ALA A 723 -22.99 -8.77 -11.38
N VAL A 724 -24.14 -8.27 -11.89
CA VAL A 724 -24.16 -7.17 -12.87
C VAL A 724 -23.54 -5.90 -12.30
N GLY A 725 -23.89 -5.52 -11.06
CA GLY A 725 -23.31 -4.36 -10.40
C GLY A 725 -21.80 -4.48 -10.16
N LEU A 726 -21.34 -5.66 -9.72
CA LEU A 726 -19.91 -5.93 -9.50
C LEU A 726 -19.09 -5.86 -10.80
N ILE A 727 -19.60 -6.40 -11.91
CA ILE A 727 -18.95 -6.31 -13.24
C ILE A 727 -18.83 -4.85 -13.69
N HIS A 728 -19.87 -4.03 -13.49
CA HIS A 728 -19.86 -2.60 -13.81
C HIS A 728 -18.85 -1.82 -12.96
N ARG A 729 -18.88 -2.04 -11.64
CA ARG A 729 -18.04 -1.34 -10.67
C ARG A 729 -16.55 -1.51 -10.95
N ARG A 730 -16.16 -2.69 -11.45
CA ARG A 730 -14.77 -3.08 -11.68
C ARG A 730 -14.24 -2.69 -13.06
N GLN A 731 -15.11 -2.23 -13.97
CA GLN A 731 -14.69 -1.74 -15.29
C GLN A 731 -14.05 -0.35 -15.17
N GLN A 732 -12.90 -0.17 -15.80
CA GLN A 732 -12.22 1.12 -15.88
C GLN A 732 -12.93 2.07 -16.85
N ALA A 733 -12.70 3.38 -16.70
CA ALA A 733 -13.31 4.42 -17.53
C ALA A 733 -13.09 4.19 -19.04
N ASP A 734 -11.89 3.73 -19.41
CA ASP A 734 -11.52 3.44 -20.80
C ASP A 734 -12.18 2.17 -21.34
N GLY A 735 -12.79 1.33 -20.50
CA GLY A 735 -13.58 0.16 -20.90
C GLY A 735 -12.95 -1.20 -20.63
N TYR A 736 -11.75 -1.27 -20.05
CA TYR A 736 -11.05 -2.53 -19.72
C TYR A 736 -11.30 -2.99 -18.28
N TRP A 737 -10.99 -4.25 -17.98
CA TRP A 737 -10.91 -4.81 -16.62
C TRP A 737 -9.47 -5.22 -16.29
N PHE A 738 -9.12 -5.19 -15.01
CA PHE A 738 -7.80 -5.62 -14.55
C PHE A 738 -7.74 -7.15 -14.37
N THR A 739 -6.64 -7.75 -14.81
CA THR A 739 -6.31 -9.14 -14.53
C THR A 739 -5.46 -9.23 -13.29
N SER A 740 -5.68 -10.25 -12.46
CA SER A 740 -4.82 -10.52 -11.31
C SER A 740 -3.83 -11.63 -11.63
N HIS A 741 -2.60 -11.55 -11.15
CA HIS A 741 -1.66 -12.66 -11.19
C HIS A 741 -1.01 -12.97 -9.83
N THR A 742 -0.65 -14.23 -9.63
CA THR A 742 0.10 -14.71 -8.46
C THR A 742 1.30 -15.55 -8.89
N THR A 743 2.25 -15.75 -7.99
CA THR A 743 3.45 -16.58 -8.26
C THR A 743 3.21 -18.08 -8.07
N GLY A 744 2.16 -18.45 -7.31
CA GLY A 744 1.81 -19.82 -6.97
C GLY A 744 0.38 -20.22 -7.35
N THR A 745 0.01 -21.47 -7.07
CA THR A 745 -1.32 -22.04 -7.40
C THR A 745 -2.44 -21.60 -6.46
N ARG A 746 -2.15 -20.69 -5.54
CA ARG A 746 -3.14 -20.07 -4.66
C ARG A 746 -3.36 -18.65 -5.11
N PHE A 747 -4.61 -18.22 -5.07
CA PHE A 747 -4.94 -16.81 -5.16
C PHE A 747 -4.59 -16.19 -3.81
N ASP A 748 -3.34 -15.76 -3.62
CA ASP A 748 -2.81 -15.12 -2.41
C ASP A 748 -1.96 -13.91 -2.85
N GLN A 749 -2.15 -12.73 -2.23
CA GLN A 749 -1.44 -11.49 -2.59
C GLN A 749 -1.37 -11.19 -4.10
N PRO A 750 -2.53 -11.10 -4.80
CA PRO A 750 -2.54 -10.91 -6.23
C PRO A 750 -2.00 -9.53 -6.62
N VAL A 751 -1.28 -9.48 -7.75
CA VAL A 751 -0.86 -8.24 -8.40
C VAL A 751 -1.76 -7.99 -9.60
N GLN A 752 -2.30 -6.77 -9.72
CA GLN A 752 -3.16 -6.40 -10.84
C GLN A 752 -2.35 -5.82 -12.01
N GLU A 753 -2.73 -6.19 -13.23
CA GLU A 753 -2.21 -5.61 -14.47
C GLU A 753 -3.32 -5.48 -15.52
N MET A 754 -3.19 -4.52 -16.43
CA MET A 754 -4.07 -4.42 -17.57
C MET A 754 -3.57 -5.36 -18.66
N ASN A 755 -4.47 -6.18 -19.20
CA ASN A 755 -4.22 -6.88 -20.45
C ASN A 755 -5.43 -6.88 -21.38
N THR A 756 -5.15 -6.94 -22.67
CA THR A 756 -6.16 -6.96 -23.74
C THR A 756 -7.01 -8.24 -23.68
N TYR A 757 -6.36 -9.36 -23.39
CA TYR A 757 -6.96 -10.70 -23.32
C TYR A 757 -8.20 -10.76 -22.42
N LEU A 758 -8.11 -10.29 -21.17
CA LEU A 758 -9.22 -10.38 -20.23
C LEU A 758 -10.43 -9.58 -20.72
N THR A 759 -10.20 -8.38 -21.24
CA THR A 759 -11.27 -7.53 -21.76
C THR A 759 -11.96 -8.20 -22.96
N ALA A 760 -11.19 -8.83 -23.85
CA ALA A 760 -11.75 -9.61 -24.96
C ALA A 760 -12.55 -10.82 -24.46
N LEU A 761 -12.02 -11.57 -23.50
CA LEU A 761 -12.71 -12.72 -22.90
C LEU A 761 -14.03 -12.32 -22.23
N MET A 762 -14.06 -11.18 -21.52
CA MET A 762 -15.28 -10.63 -20.91
C MET A 762 -16.34 -10.26 -21.97
N VAL A 763 -15.92 -9.61 -23.07
CA VAL A 763 -16.84 -9.25 -24.17
C VAL A 763 -17.47 -10.49 -24.79
N ASP A 764 -16.68 -11.54 -24.98
CA ASP A 764 -17.12 -12.78 -25.59
C ASP A 764 -18.03 -13.60 -24.66
N LEU A 765 -17.67 -13.70 -23.38
CA LEU A 765 -18.42 -14.45 -22.37
C LEU A 765 -19.78 -13.83 -22.07
N ILE A 766 -19.86 -12.50 -21.96
CA ILE A 766 -21.11 -11.79 -21.64
C ILE A 766 -21.92 -11.48 -22.91
N GLY A 767 -21.23 -11.24 -24.04
CA GLY A 767 -21.85 -10.88 -25.32
C GLY A 767 -22.41 -12.07 -26.11
N SER A 768 -22.11 -13.30 -25.72
CA SER A 768 -22.77 -14.48 -26.25
C SER A 768 -24.16 -14.64 -25.62
N GLY A 769 -25.22 -14.74 -26.43
CA GLY A 769 -26.60 -14.98 -25.98
C GLY A 769 -27.36 -13.76 -25.41
N ALA A 770 -28.32 -14.00 -24.51
CA ALA A 770 -29.20 -12.97 -23.94
C ALA A 770 -28.46 -12.09 -22.92
N THR A 771 -27.76 -11.05 -23.39
CA THR A 771 -27.07 -10.09 -22.52
C THR A 771 -28.07 -9.18 -21.78
N PRO A 772 -27.93 -8.99 -20.45
CA PRO A 772 -28.73 -7.99 -19.73
C PRO A 772 -28.55 -6.60 -20.33
N ALA A 773 -29.66 -5.89 -20.60
CA ALA A 773 -29.63 -4.56 -21.21
C ALA A 773 -28.71 -3.57 -20.46
N VAL A 774 -28.61 -3.75 -19.14
CA VAL A 774 -27.72 -3.00 -18.23
C VAL A 774 -26.24 -3.12 -18.60
N LEU A 775 -25.76 -4.28 -19.08
CA LEU A 775 -24.35 -4.50 -19.43
C LEU A 775 -24.00 -4.08 -20.87
N ALA A 776 -24.99 -3.76 -21.70
CA ALA A 776 -24.76 -3.41 -23.11
C ALA A 776 -23.80 -2.21 -23.27
N GLY A 777 -23.93 -1.18 -22.42
CA GLY A 777 -23.02 -0.03 -22.43
C GLY A 777 -21.57 -0.40 -22.05
N SER A 778 -21.39 -1.30 -21.09
CA SER A 778 -20.06 -1.79 -20.68
C SER A 778 -19.40 -2.61 -21.77
N LEU A 779 -20.17 -3.46 -22.45
CA LEU A 779 -19.69 -4.22 -23.60
C LEU A 779 -19.26 -3.32 -24.75
N GLU A 780 -20.02 -2.26 -25.02
CA GLU A 780 -19.66 -1.34 -26.10
C GLU A 780 -18.40 -0.53 -25.76
N ARG A 781 -18.23 -0.11 -24.51
CA ARG A 781 -16.96 0.51 -24.05
C ARG A 781 -15.79 -0.44 -24.19
N ALA A 782 -15.97 -1.70 -23.79
CA ALA A 782 -14.95 -2.72 -23.94
C ALA A 782 -14.58 -2.96 -25.41
N ARG A 783 -15.56 -3.05 -26.31
CA ARG A 783 -15.28 -3.14 -27.76
C ARG A 783 -14.56 -1.92 -28.29
N HIS A 784 -14.95 -0.71 -27.86
CA HIS A 784 -14.26 0.51 -28.23
C HIS A 784 -12.79 0.49 -27.77
N HIS A 785 -12.54 0.09 -26.52
CA HIS A 785 -11.18 -0.10 -26.00
C HIS A 785 -10.38 -1.09 -26.83
N LEU A 786 -10.92 -2.30 -27.06
CA LEU A 786 -10.23 -3.33 -27.85
C LEU A 786 -9.91 -2.84 -29.26
N ARG A 787 -10.85 -2.13 -29.91
CA ARG A 787 -10.62 -1.54 -31.24
C ARG A 787 -9.49 -0.52 -31.23
N SER A 788 -9.33 0.26 -30.17
CA SER A 788 -8.24 1.24 -30.06
C SER A 788 -6.86 0.60 -29.89
N GLN A 789 -6.81 -0.67 -29.45
CA GLN A 789 -5.57 -1.45 -29.31
C GLN A 789 -5.02 -1.97 -30.65
N ILE A 790 -5.77 -1.86 -31.75
CA ILE A 790 -5.29 -2.24 -33.08
C ILE A 790 -4.25 -1.22 -33.56
N GLU A 791 -3.01 -1.68 -33.73
CA GLU A 791 -1.90 -0.86 -34.23
C GLU A 791 -2.02 -0.58 -35.73
N SER A 792 -1.20 0.34 -36.25
CA SER A 792 -1.19 0.71 -37.67
C SER A 792 -0.79 -0.45 -38.60
N ASN A 793 -0.20 -1.51 -38.07
CA ASN A 793 0.11 -2.76 -38.79
C ASN A 793 -1.01 -3.82 -38.66
N GLY A 794 -2.10 -3.51 -37.93
CA GLY A 794 -3.21 -4.41 -37.67
C GLY A 794 -2.96 -5.42 -36.54
N LEU A 795 -1.80 -5.37 -35.85
CA LEU A 795 -1.50 -6.27 -34.73
C LEU A 795 -1.97 -5.69 -33.40
N VAL A 796 -2.07 -6.55 -32.40
CA VAL A 796 -2.48 -6.20 -31.04
C VAL A 796 -1.49 -6.78 -30.03
N ARG A 797 -1.27 -6.06 -28.94
CA ARG A 797 -0.38 -6.46 -27.83
C ARG A 797 -1.17 -6.80 -26.58
N TYR A 798 -0.62 -7.72 -25.81
CA TYR A 798 -1.12 -8.09 -24.50
C TYR A 798 -1.25 -6.93 -23.49
N HIS A 799 -0.25 -6.06 -23.31
CA HIS A 799 -0.35 -4.88 -22.42
C HIS A 799 -0.95 -3.62 -23.09
N GLY A 800 -1.61 -3.79 -24.24
CA GLY A 800 -2.13 -2.69 -25.03
C GLY A 800 -1.05 -1.89 -25.78
N LYS A 801 -1.50 -0.81 -26.40
CA LYS A 801 -0.71 -0.01 -27.33
C LYS A 801 0.35 0.84 -26.62
N PRO A 802 1.59 0.93 -27.15
CA PRO A 802 2.67 1.68 -26.52
C PRO A 802 2.31 3.14 -26.24
N GLY A 803 2.60 3.61 -25.01
CA GLY A 803 2.43 5.01 -24.62
C GLY A 803 1.01 5.40 -24.19
N GLU A 804 0.07 4.45 -24.10
CA GLU A 804 -1.24 4.71 -23.54
C GLU A 804 -1.20 4.99 -22.03
N ARG A 805 -2.24 5.68 -21.54
CA ARG A 805 -2.38 6.11 -20.14
C ARG A 805 -2.26 4.93 -19.17
N ALA A 806 -3.00 3.85 -19.44
CA ALA A 806 -2.99 2.65 -18.62
C ALA A 806 -1.59 2.03 -18.50
N MET A 807 -0.79 2.02 -19.59
CA MET A 807 0.60 1.55 -19.54
C MET A 807 1.49 2.42 -18.64
N ARG A 808 1.39 3.75 -18.77
CA ARG A 808 2.21 4.70 -18.00
C ARG A 808 1.87 4.70 -16.51
N GLU A 809 0.58 4.64 -16.18
CA GLU A 809 0.11 4.71 -14.79
C GLU A 809 0.42 3.44 -13.99
N ASN A 810 0.50 2.27 -14.66
CA ASN A 810 0.70 0.98 -14.00
C ASN A 810 2.14 0.43 -14.17
N GLY A 811 3.08 1.20 -14.71
CA GLY A 811 4.49 0.79 -14.85
C GLY A 811 4.69 -0.42 -15.77
N MET A 812 3.79 -0.63 -16.74
CA MET A 812 3.82 -1.79 -17.62
C MET A 812 4.77 -1.57 -18.79
N CYS A 813 5.52 -2.60 -19.12
CA CYS A 813 6.42 -2.61 -20.27
C CYS A 813 5.68 -2.94 -21.58
N THR A 814 6.26 -2.53 -22.71
CA THR A 814 5.73 -2.84 -24.04
C THR A 814 6.07 -4.28 -24.42
N ILE A 815 5.06 -5.15 -24.50
CA ILE A 815 5.22 -6.56 -24.87
C ILE A 815 5.10 -6.76 -26.38
N THR A 816 5.81 -7.73 -26.95
CA THR A 816 5.68 -8.12 -28.37
C THR A 816 4.22 -8.44 -28.74
N PRO A 817 3.70 -8.06 -29.93
CA PRO A 817 2.36 -8.44 -30.35
C PRO A 817 2.23 -9.95 -30.48
N ASP A 818 1.03 -10.48 -30.26
CA ASP A 818 0.77 -11.91 -30.25
C ASP A 818 -0.48 -12.29 -31.07
N THR A 819 -0.53 -13.56 -31.43
CA THR A 819 -1.59 -14.17 -32.22
C THR A 819 -2.93 -14.16 -31.51
N ASP A 820 -2.95 -14.32 -30.18
CA ASP A 820 -4.18 -14.51 -29.42
C ASP A 820 -4.97 -13.22 -29.32
N ASP A 821 -4.33 -12.17 -28.81
CA ASP A 821 -4.93 -10.85 -28.67
C ASP A 821 -5.29 -10.26 -30.03
N THR A 822 -4.45 -10.46 -31.05
CA THR A 822 -4.76 -10.04 -32.43
C THR A 822 -6.03 -10.74 -32.92
N ALA A 823 -6.14 -12.06 -32.78
CA ALA A 823 -7.30 -12.80 -33.25
C ALA A 823 -8.58 -12.46 -32.49
N LEU A 824 -8.51 -12.39 -31.16
CA LEU A 824 -9.64 -12.07 -30.30
C LEU A 824 -10.19 -10.66 -30.59
N VAL A 825 -9.32 -9.65 -30.69
CA VAL A 825 -9.75 -8.27 -30.97
C VAL A 825 -10.37 -8.15 -32.35
N TRP A 826 -9.75 -8.71 -33.39
CA TRP A 826 -10.33 -8.64 -34.74
C TRP A 826 -11.66 -9.36 -34.86
N ARG A 827 -11.87 -10.46 -34.11
CA ARG A 827 -13.14 -11.18 -34.06
C ARG A 827 -14.24 -10.40 -33.33
N LEU A 828 -13.92 -9.78 -32.21
CA LEU A 828 -14.91 -9.22 -31.27
C LEU A 828 -15.14 -7.72 -31.41
N ALA A 829 -14.13 -6.99 -31.90
CA ALA A 829 -14.12 -5.54 -32.01
C ALA A 829 -13.27 -5.09 -33.22
N PRO A 830 -13.65 -5.45 -34.46
CA PRO A 830 -12.84 -5.15 -35.65
C PRO A 830 -12.60 -3.65 -35.81
N GLY A 831 -11.38 -3.32 -36.24
CA GLY A 831 -10.95 -1.95 -36.60
C GLY A 831 -11.21 -1.62 -38.06
N ALA A 832 -10.43 -0.67 -38.59
CA ALA A 832 -10.51 -0.29 -40.00
C ALA A 832 -10.20 -1.49 -40.92
N GLU A 833 -11.14 -1.85 -41.80
CA GLU A 833 -11.04 -2.97 -42.74
C GLU A 833 -9.73 -2.99 -43.54
N SER A 834 -9.17 -1.82 -43.84
CA SER A 834 -7.90 -1.67 -44.56
C SER A 834 -6.69 -2.28 -43.85
N LEU A 835 -6.73 -2.46 -42.52
CA LEU A 835 -5.63 -3.02 -41.73
C LEU A 835 -5.68 -4.55 -41.63
N ARG A 836 -6.85 -5.16 -41.88
CA ARG A 836 -7.07 -6.61 -41.73
C ARG A 836 -6.15 -7.46 -42.62
N PRO A 837 -5.94 -7.14 -43.92
CA PRO A 837 -5.04 -7.93 -44.76
C PRO A 837 -3.60 -7.98 -44.23
N ALA A 838 -3.10 -6.90 -43.65
CA ALA A 838 -1.75 -6.84 -43.08
C ALA A 838 -1.60 -7.72 -41.84
N ALA A 839 -2.62 -7.77 -40.98
CA ALA A 839 -2.67 -8.66 -39.83
C ALA A 839 -2.69 -10.14 -40.26
N LEU A 840 -3.57 -10.51 -41.20
CA LEU A 840 -3.65 -11.87 -41.74
C LEU A 840 -2.35 -12.32 -42.42
N GLU A 841 -1.71 -11.42 -43.17
CA GLU A 841 -0.43 -11.72 -43.81
C GLU A 841 0.68 -11.95 -42.77
N THR A 842 0.68 -11.18 -41.69
CA THR A 842 1.62 -11.42 -40.58
C THR A 842 1.37 -12.76 -39.91
N LEU A 843 0.13 -13.14 -39.64
CA LEU A 843 -0.18 -14.46 -39.10
C LEU A 843 0.31 -15.59 -40.01
N ARG A 844 0.13 -15.48 -41.33
CA ARG A 844 0.63 -16.48 -42.29
C ARG A 844 2.15 -16.62 -42.24
N ARG A 845 2.89 -15.52 -42.04
CA ARG A 845 4.36 -15.55 -41.88
C ARG A 845 4.80 -16.31 -40.62
N TYR A 846 3.97 -16.34 -39.58
CA TYR A 846 4.24 -17.04 -38.32
C TYR A 846 3.51 -18.39 -38.20
N ARG A 847 3.09 -18.96 -39.32
CA ARG A 847 2.58 -20.33 -39.40
C ARG A 847 3.74 -21.32 -39.56
N ALA A 848 3.78 -22.34 -38.71
CA ALA A 848 4.77 -23.41 -38.76
C ALA A 848 4.40 -24.47 -39.82
N ASP A 849 5.39 -25.31 -40.19
CA ASP A 849 5.25 -26.36 -41.20
C ASP A 849 4.19 -27.42 -40.86
N ASP A 850 3.92 -27.62 -39.56
CA ASP A 850 2.86 -28.51 -39.05
C ASP A 850 1.45 -27.88 -39.14
N GLY A 851 1.36 -26.65 -39.64
CA GLY A 851 0.13 -25.93 -39.87
C GLY A 851 -0.38 -25.11 -38.68
N LEU A 852 0.29 -25.18 -37.51
CA LEU A 852 -0.03 -24.39 -36.32
C LEU A 852 0.58 -22.99 -36.38
N TYR A 853 -0.01 -22.03 -35.67
CA TYR A 853 0.46 -20.65 -35.60
C TYR A 853 1.25 -20.39 -34.32
N LYS A 854 2.35 -19.67 -34.45
CA LYS A 854 3.21 -19.28 -33.34
C LYS A 854 2.57 -18.19 -32.49
N THR A 855 2.95 -18.08 -31.22
CA THR A 855 2.38 -17.11 -30.28
C THR A 855 2.80 -15.68 -30.61
N TRP A 856 4.10 -15.41 -30.69
CA TRP A 856 4.64 -14.06 -30.84
C TRP A 856 4.82 -13.69 -32.31
N LEU A 857 4.33 -12.50 -32.69
CA LEU A 857 4.34 -11.95 -34.05
C LEU A 857 5.47 -10.94 -34.25
N GLY A 858 6.69 -11.34 -33.85
CA GLY A 858 7.90 -10.54 -33.97
C GLY A 858 9.13 -11.43 -34.19
N ARG A 859 10.23 -10.87 -34.67
CA ARG A 859 11.49 -11.62 -34.75
C ARG A 859 12.09 -11.75 -33.34
N PRO A 860 12.86 -12.81 -33.02
CA PRO A 860 13.42 -12.98 -31.68
C PRO A 860 14.27 -11.79 -31.19
N ASP A 861 14.96 -11.09 -32.11
CA ASP A 861 15.72 -9.87 -31.83
C ASP A 861 14.85 -8.63 -31.54
N GLU A 862 13.55 -8.72 -31.81
CA GLU A 862 12.54 -7.67 -31.56
C GLU A 862 11.71 -7.95 -30.29
N TYR A 863 11.98 -9.06 -29.60
CA TYR A 863 11.23 -9.43 -28.40
C TYR A 863 11.46 -8.40 -27.30
N SER A 864 10.35 -7.84 -26.81
CA SER A 864 10.37 -6.87 -25.73
C SER A 864 9.50 -7.33 -24.58
N CYS A 865 10.03 -7.21 -23.37
CA CYS A 865 9.39 -7.59 -22.12
C CYS A 865 8.80 -9.01 -22.09
N LEU A 866 9.46 -9.95 -22.74
CA LEU A 866 9.14 -11.37 -22.67
C LEU A 866 10.08 -12.08 -21.71
N ASN A 867 9.53 -13.02 -20.94
CA ASN A 867 10.30 -14.03 -20.23
C ASN A 867 10.01 -15.39 -20.88
N PRO A 868 10.66 -15.69 -22.02
CA PRO A 868 10.39 -16.91 -22.76
C PRO A 868 10.74 -18.16 -21.93
N GLY A 869 10.00 -19.23 -22.17
CA GLY A 869 10.35 -20.55 -21.67
C GLY A 869 11.35 -21.26 -22.58
N ALA A 870 11.35 -22.60 -22.52
CA ALA A 870 12.25 -23.46 -23.27
C ALA A 870 12.07 -23.34 -24.80
N ASP A 871 10.82 -23.23 -25.27
CA ASP A 871 10.52 -22.75 -26.62
C ASP A 871 10.23 -21.24 -26.53
N PRO A 872 11.05 -20.37 -27.14
CA PRO A 872 10.82 -18.93 -27.09
C PRO A 872 9.61 -18.47 -27.91
N ASN A 873 9.05 -19.32 -28.76
CA ASN A 873 7.82 -19.03 -29.50
C ASN A 873 6.99 -20.30 -29.74
N PRO A 874 6.31 -20.83 -28.72
CA PRO A 874 5.53 -22.04 -28.88
C PRO A 874 4.19 -21.75 -29.56
N PRO A 875 3.60 -22.70 -30.32
CA PRO A 875 2.15 -22.72 -30.52
C PRO A 875 1.46 -23.12 -29.21
N ASP A 876 0.31 -22.54 -28.92
CA ASP A 876 -0.51 -22.92 -27.77
C ASP A 876 -1.97 -23.19 -28.18
N VAL A 877 -2.60 -24.16 -27.52
CA VAL A 877 -3.94 -24.66 -27.80
C VAL A 877 -5.02 -23.58 -27.71
N GLY A 878 -5.02 -22.73 -26.66
CA GLY A 878 -6.04 -21.70 -26.51
C GLY A 878 -5.92 -20.63 -27.58
N ILE A 879 -4.67 -20.25 -27.90
CA ILE A 879 -4.34 -19.32 -28.98
C ILE A 879 -4.83 -19.85 -30.33
N GLN A 880 -4.59 -21.13 -30.62
CA GLN A 880 -5.08 -21.73 -31.87
C GLN A 880 -6.61 -21.74 -31.93
N MET A 881 -7.30 -22.00 -30.81
CA MET A 881 -8.76 -22.00 -30.76
C MET A 881 -9.33 -20.62 -31.09
N HIS A 882 -8.78 -19.56 -30.48
CA HIS A 882 -9.23 -18.20 -30.74
C HIS A 882 -8.93 -17.75 -32.18
N LEU A 883 -7.75 -18.09 -32.70
CA LEU A 883 -7.41 -17.85 -34.10
C LEU A 883 -8.33 -18.60 -35.06
N LEU A 884 -8.63 -19.87 -34.81
CA LEU A 884 -9.52 -20.67 -35.63
C LEU A 884 -10.90 -20.01 -35.72
N MET A 885 -11.44 -19.54 -34.60
CA MET A 885 -12.74 -18.85 -34.57
C MET A 885 -12.73 -17.55 -35.37
N TRP A 886 -11.61 -16.81 -35.39
CA TRP A 886 -11.50 -15.64 -36.26
C TRP A 886 -11.37 -16.04 -37.74
N LEU A 887 -10.49 -16.98 -38.07
CA LEU A 887 -10.32 -17.48 -39.44
C LEU A 887 -11.62 -18.06 -40.01
N ALA A 888 -12.46 -18.68 -39.18
CA ALA A 888 -13.76 -19.18 -39.65
C ALA A 888 -14.66 -18.07 -40.20
N GLN A 889 -14.49 -16.82 -39.74
CA GLN A 889 -15.24 -15.66 -40.22
C GLN A 889 -14.61 -15.02 -41.48
N VAL A 890 -13.28 -15.06 -41.62
CA VAL A 890 -12.56 -14.25 -42.64
C VAL A 890 -11.76 -15.07 -43.67
N ASP A 891 -11.39 -16.31 -43.34
CA ASP A 891 -10.65 -17.26 -44.20
C ASP A 891 -11.05 -18.73 -43.84
N PRO A 892 -12.27 -19.17 -44.21
CA PRO A 892 -12.77 -20.50 -43.84
C PRO A 892 -11.89 -21.69 -44.29
N PRO A 893 -11.22 -21.65 -45.46
CA PRO A 893 -10.24 -22.69 -45.83
C PRO A 893 -9.07 -22.78 -44.82
N ALA A 894 -8.50 -21.65 -44.40
CA ALA A 894 -7.44 -21.64 -43.40
C ALA A 894 -7.93 -22.18 -42.04
N ALA A 895 -9.15 -21.83 -41.64
CA ALA A 895 -9.78 -22.35 -40.42
C ALA A 895 -9.92 -23.88 -40.44
N ARG A 896 -10.37 -24.47 -41.56
CA ARG A 896 -10.45 -25.93 -41.72
C ARG A 896 -9.07 -26.58 -41.66
N SER A 897 -8.07 -25.98 -42.29
CA SER A 897 -6.68 -26.48 -42.24
C SER A 897 -6.13 -26.44 -40.82
N LEU A 898 -6.38 -25.37 -40.07
CA LEU A 898 -5.98 -25.24 -38.66
C LEU A 898 -6.72 -26.25 -37.76
N CYS A 899 -8.02 -26.48 -37.98
CA CYS A 899 -8.78 -27.50 -37.26
C CYS A 899 -8.17 -28.90 -37.44
N THR A 900 -7.78 -29.27 -38.67
CA THR A 900 -7.12 -30.54 -38.96
C THR A 900 -5.76 -30.64 -38.26
N ALA A 901 -4.94 -29.58 -38.32
CA ALA A 901 -3.65 -29.54 -37.63
C ALA A 901 -3.84 -29.72 -36.12
N LEU A 902 -4.79 -28.99 -35.52
CA LEU A 902 -5.14 -29.11 -34.11
C LEU A 902 -5.56 -30.53 -33.71
N ARG A 903 -6.45 -31.17 -34.47
CA ARG A 903 -6.88 -32.56 -34.20
C ARG A 903 -5.72 -33.54 -34.17
N ASN A 904 -4.71 -33.34 -35.04
CA ASN A 904 -3.53 -34.20 -35.09
C ASN A 904 -2.55 -33.95 -33.94
N THR A 905 -2.62 -32.79 -33.28
CA THR A 905 -1.66 -32.38 -32.25
C THR A 905 -2.26 -32.22 -30.85
N ILE A 906 -3.58 -32.38 -30.69
CA ILE A 906 -4.28 -32.03 -29.45
C ILE A 906 -3.80 -32.81 -28.21
N ASP A 907 -3.32 -34.03 -28.41
CA ASP A 907 -2.75 -34.89 -27.36
C ASP A 907 -1.28 -34.57 -27.02
N GLN A 908 -0.62 -33.67 -27.77
CA GLN A 908 0.81 -33.41 -27.63
C GLN A 908 1.09 -32.32 -26.59
N ASP A 909 1.94 -32.62 -25.59
CA ASP A 909 2.31 -31.68 -24.52
C ASP A 909 2.85 -30.33 -25.01
N ARG A 910 3.49 -30.30 -26.18
CA ARG A 910 4.12 -29.10 -26.74
C ARG A 910 3.15 -27.97 -27.06
N ILE A 911 1.86 -28.24 -27.22
CA ILE A 911 0.84 -27.22 -27.50
C ILE A 911 0.03 -26.83 -26.25
N TRP A 912 0.30 -27.45 -25.10
CA TRP A 912 -0.33 -27.12 -23.83
C TRP A 912 0.65 -26.30 -22.99
N VAL A 913 0.88 -25.05 -23.38
CA VAL A 913 1.89 -24.19 -22.77
C VAL A 913 1.26 -23.27 -21.73
N TYR A 914 0.34 -22.40 -22.12
CA TYR A 914 -0.27 -21.41 -21.24
C TYR A 914 -1.51 -21.94 -20.51
N TYR A 915 -2.09 -23.03 -21.01
CA TYR A 915 -3.28 -23.67 -20.42
C TYR A 915 -2.99 -25.02 -19.75
N ARG A 916 -1.72 -25.40 -19.57
CA ARG A 916 -1.33 -26.71 -19.02
C ARG A 916 -2.01 -27.03 -17.69
N LYS A 917 -2.13 -26.02 -16.83
CA LYS A 917 -2.80 -26.10 -15.52
C LYS A 917 -4.16 -25.40 -15.48
N ALA A 918 -4.56 -24.73 -16.56
CA ALA A 918 -5.76 -23.87 -16.62
C ALA A 918 -6.76 -24.37 -17.67
N PRO A 919 -7.47 -25.49 -17.43
CA PRO A 919 -8.35 -26.11 -18.43
C PRO A 919 -9.64 -25.33 -18.71
N LEU A 920 -9.93 -24.28 -17.93
CA LEU A 920 -11.22 -23.58 -17.94
C LEU A 920 -11.59 -23.05 -19.34
N VAL A 921 -10.71 -22.22 -19.92
CA VAL A 921 -10.98 -21.58 -21.21
C VAL A 921 -11.04 -22.61 -22.35
N PRO A 922 -10.08 -23.55 -22.50
CA PRO A 922 -10.20 -24.61 -23.52
C PRO A 922 -11.52 -25.39 -23.45
N VAL A 923 -12.00 -25.72 -22.24
CA VAL A 923 -13.27 -26.41 -22.04
C VAL A 923 -14.44 -25.53 -22.49
N MET A 924 -14.46 -24.25 -22.11
CA MET A 924 -15.51 -23.31 -22.53
C MET A 924 -15.57 -23.18 -24.06
N ARG A 925 -14.43 -23.21 -24.75
CA ARG A 925 -14.35 -23.08 -26.22
C ARG A 925 -14.91 -24.26 -27.00
N GLN A 926 -15.19 -25.41 -26.39
CA GLN A 926 -15.69 -26.58 -27.14
C GLN A 926 -17.03 -26.32 -27.85
N THR A 927 -17.93 -25.54 -27.27
CA THR A 927 -19.20 -25.18 -27.93
C THR A 927 -18.96 -24.21 -29.09
N ASP A 928 -18.10 -23.21 -28.89
CA ASP A 928 -17.75 -22.22 -29.90
C ASP A 928 -17.08 -22.86 -31.13
N LEU A 929 -16.14 -23.79 -30.90
CA LEU A 929 -15.43 -24.50 -31.97
C LEU A 929 -16.37 -25.38 -32.79
N ARG A 930 -17.32 -26.07 -32.13
CA ARG A 930 -18.37 -26.84 -32.82
C ARG A 930 -19.25 -25.93 -33.68
N ALA A 931 -19.63 -24.75 -33.17
CA ALA A 931 -20.45 -23.78 -33.90
C ALA A 931 -19.76 -23.27 -35.17
N VAL A 932 -18.42 -23.21 -35.21
CA VAL A 932 -17.63 -22.85 -36.41
C VAL A 932 -17.17 -24.07 -37.23
N GLY A 933 -17.73 -25.26 -36.98
CA GLY A 933 -17.48 -26.46 -37.77
C GLY A 933 -16.21 -27.26 -37.40
N CYS A 934 -15.61 -26.99 -36.24
CA CYS A 934 -14.47 -27.73 -35.70
C CYS A 934 -14.85 -28.49 -34.42
N ASP A 935 -15.33 -29.73 -34.58
CA ASP A 935 -15.52 -30.64 -33.45
C ASP A 935 -14.15 -31.18 -32.98
N LEU A 936 -13.59 -30.53 -31.96
CA LEU A 936 -12.29 -30.85 -31.36
C LEU A 936 -12.51 -31.56 -30.01
N GLN A 937 -12.09 -32.81 -29.94
CA GLN A 937 -12.16 -33.61 -28.71
C GLN A 937 -10.93 -33.32 -27.85
N LEU A 938 -11.15 -32.81 -26.65
CA LEU A 938 -10.07 -32.52 -25.72
C LEU A 938 -9.65 -33.77 -24.95
N PRO A 939 -8.35 -34.00 -24.72
CA PRO A 939 -7.87 -35.18 -24.02
C PRO A 939 -8.40 -35.20 -22.57
N PRO A 940 -8.83 -36.35 -22.02
CA PRO A 940 -9.37 -36.44 -20.65
C PRO A 940 -8.45 -35.85 -19.58
N ALA A 941 -7.14 -36.03 -19.72
CA ALA A 941 -6.13 -35.50 -18.80
C ALA A 941 -6.02 -33.95 -18.86
N ARG A 942 -6.52 -33.32 -19.92
CA ARG A 942 -6.47 -31.87 -20.18
C ARG A 942 -7.77 -31.14 -19.86
N VAL A 943 -8.80 -31.89 -19.43
CA VAL A 943 -10.10 -31.35 -18.96
C VAL A 943 -10.35 -31.64 -17.48
N GLN A 944 -9.25 -31.81 -16.72
CA GLN A 944 -9.18 -32.00 -15.28
C GLN A 944 -8.23 -30.97 -14.68
N THR A 945 -8.43 -30.62 -13.41
CA THR A 945 -7.54 -29.72 -12.67
C THR A 945 -6.90 -30.45 -11.49
N ALA A 946 -5.60 -30.22 -11.30
CA ALA A 946 -4.88 -30.66 -10.10
C ALA A 946 -5.00 -29.67 -8.93
N ILE A 947 -5.66 -28.52 -9.16
CA ILE A 947 -5.90 -27.49 -8.14
C ILE A 947 -7.35 -27.67 -7.65
N PRO A 948 -7.57 -28.24 -6.45
CA PRO A 948 -8.91 -28.57 -5.95
C PRO A 948 -9.88 -27.37 -5.97
N GLU A 949 -9.39 -26.19 -5.62
CA GLU A 949 -10.15 -24.95 -5.56
C GLU A 949 -10.67 -24.51 -6.95
N GLN A 950 -10.06 -24.99 -8.04
CA GLN A 950 -10.47 -24.69 -9.40
C GLN A 950 -11.52 -25.67 -9.96
N GLN A 951 -11.81 -26.76 -9.24
CA GLN A 951 -12.77 -27.77 -9.70
C GLN A 951 -14.18 -27.20 -9.85
N ILE A 952 -14.57 -26.24 -9.00
CA ILE A 952 -15.89 -25.60 -9.06
C ILE A 952 -16.09 -24.78 -10.35
N TRP A 953 -15.05 -24.09 -10.82
CA TRP A 953 -15.09 -23.34 -12.09
C TRP A 953 -15.13 -24.24 -13.30
N LEU A 954 -14.37 -25.34 -13.27
CA LEU A 954 -14.42 -26.35 -14.31
C LEU A 954 -15.79 -27.03 -14.38
N ASN A 955 -16.45 -27.27 -13.24
CA ASN A 955 -17.82 -27.75 -13.19
C ASN A 955 -18.79 -26.73 -13.80
N ALA A 956 -18.63 -25.44 -13.50
CA ALA A 956 -19.44 -24.36 -14.08
C ALA A 956 -19.29 -24.27 -15.60
N ALA A 957 -18.06 -24.34 -16.12
CA ALA A 957 -17.80 -24.35 -17.56
C ALA A 957 -18.42 -25.58 -18.26
N LYS A 958 -18.24 -26.78 -17.71
CA LYS A 958 -18.87 -27.99 -18.25
C LYS A 958 -20.39 -27.90 -18.25
N MET A 959 -20.97 -27.32 -17.19
CA MET A 959 -22.42 -27.12 -17.09
C MET A 959 -22.92 -26.13 -18.14
N LEU A 960 -22.22 -25.03 -18.35
CA LEU A 960 -22.53 -24.06 -19.39
C LEU A 960 -22.45 -24.69 -20.79
N VAL A 961 -21.37 -25.42 -21.09
CA VAL A 961 -21.19 -26.15 -22.36
C VAL A 961 -22.31 -27.15 -22.60
N ALA A 962 -22.75 -27.88 -21.58
CA ALA A 962 -23.87 -28.82 -21.69
C ALA A 962 -25.21 -28.11 -21.95
N LEU A 963 -25.45 -26.97 -21.30
CA LEU A 963 -26.66 -26.16 -21.49
C LEU A 963 -26.71 -25.47 -22.86
N GLU A 964 -25.57 -25.11 -23.44
CA GLU A 964 -25.52 -24.46 -24.76
C GLU A 964 -25.42 -25.48 -25.92
N GLY A 965 -24.77 -26.62 -25.69
CA GLY A 965 -24.44 -27.60 -26.73
C GLY A 965 -25.57 -28.52 -27.21
N GLY A 966 -26.77 -28.46 -26.61
CA GLY A 966 -27.98 -29.11 -27.14
C GLY A 966 -27.98 -30.65 -27.25
N GLY A 967 -27.05 -31.35 -26.61
CA GLY A 967 -26.97 -32.83 -26.66
C GLY A 967 -27.95 -33.56 -25.72
N ASP A 968 -28.00 -34.90 -25.84
CA ASP A 968 -28.97 -35.79 -25.17
C ASP A 968 -28.91 -35.81 -23.62
N GLN A 969 -27.86 -35.26 -23.00
CA GLN A 969 -27.72 -35.17 -21.54
C GLN A 969 -27.80 -33.72 -21.07
N VAL A 970 -29.03 -33.21 -20.93
CA VAL A 970 -29.28 -31.90 -20.32
C VAL A 970 -29.06 -32.00 -18.80
N PRO A 971 -28.24 -31.13 -18.18
CA PRO A 971 -28.04 -31.13 -16.73
C PRO A 971 -29.38 -30.96 -15.98
N ALA A 972 -29.56 -31.73 -14.90
CA ALA A 972 -30.78 -31.62 -14.11
C ALA A 972 -30.91 -30.21 -13.50
N PRO A 973 -32.09 -29.55 -13.54
CA PRO A 973 -32.27 -28.19 -13.02
C PRO A 973 -31.81 -28.02 -11.55
N ALA A 974 -31.96 -29.06 -10.74
CA ALA A 974 -31.50 -29.07 -9.34
C ALA A 974 -29.96 -28.96 -9.23
N GLN A 975 -29.20 -29.59 -10.12
CA GLN A 975 -27.73 -29.52 -10.12
C GLN A 975 -27.24 -28.12 -10.52
N VAL A 976 -27.90 -27.52 -11.52
CA VAL A 976 -27.60 -26.14 -11.95
C VAL A 976 -27.90 -25.16 -10.81
N ARG A 977 -29.05 -25.29 -10.16
CA ARG A 977 -29.45 -24.46 -9.01
C ARG A 977 -28.47 -24.59 -7.85
N GLN A 978 -28.05 -25.81 -7.50
CA GLN A 978 -27.08 -26.05 -6.43
C GLN A 978 -25.72 -25.39 -6.72
N LEU A 979 -25.22 -25.49 -7.95
CA LEU A 979 -23.95 -24.86 -8.34
C LEU A 979 -24.04 -23.33 -8.31
N LEU A 980 -25.15 -22.76 -8.80
CA LEU A 980 -25.40 -21.32 -8.74
C LEU A 980 -25.49 -20.82 -7.29
N GLN A 981 -26.11 -21.58 -6.39
CA GLN A 981 -26.17 -21.25 -4.96
C GLN A 981 -24.78 -21.33 -4.31
N ALA A 982 -23.99 -22.37 -4.60
CA ALA A 982 -22.64 -22.53 -4.05
C ALA A 982 -21.70 -21.38 -4.48
N LEU A 983 -21.76 -20.97 -5.75
CA LEU A 983 -20.92 -19.90 -6.29
C LEU A 983 -21.34 -18.50 -5.83
N SER A 984 -22.63 -18.26 -5.57
CA SER A 984 -23.15 -16.96 -5.12
C SER A 984 -23.28 -16.82 -3.60
N ALA A 985 -23.01 -17.88 -2.85
CA ALA A 985 -23.05 -17.87 -1.39
C ALA A 985 -22.22 -16.72 -0.80
N ASN A 986 -22.74 -16.14 0.29
CA ASN A 986 -22.14 -15.02 1.02
C ASN A 986 -21.72 -13.84 0.12
N GLY A 987 -22.56 -13.52 -0.87
CA GLY A 987 -22.28 -12.45 -1.83
C GLY A 987 -21.05 -12.74 -2.69
N PHE A 988 -20.97 -13.96 -3.23
CA PHE A 988 -19.89 -14.46 -4.08
C PHE A 988 -18.52 -14.60 -3.37
N SER A 989 -18.50 -15.09 -2.13
CA SER A 989 -17.24 -15.34 -1.41
C SER A 989 -16.29 -16.28 -2.17
N ALA A 990 -16.83 -17.29 -2.86
CA ALA A 990 -16.05 -18.21 -3.69
C ALA A 990 -15.30 -17.50 -4.83
N VAL A 991 -15.93 -16.53 -5.50
CA VAL A 991 -15.29 -15.71 -6.55
C VAL A 991 -14.13 -14.91 -5.96
N ARG A 992 -14.36 -14.25 -4.82
CA ARG A 992 -13.37 -13.35 -4.20
C ARG A 992 -12.17 -14.11 -3.62
N GLN A 993 -12.40 -15.30 -3.06
CA GLN A 993 -11.35 -16.07 -2.40
C GLN A 993 -10.53 -16.90 -3.39
N ASN A 994 -11.19 -17.49 -4.39
CA ASN A 994 -10.57 -18.38 -5.36
C ASN A 994 -11.19 -18.13 -6.75
N PRO A 995 -10.91 -16.99 -7.41
CA PRO A 995 -11.42 -16.72 -8.74
C PRO A 995 -10.97 -17.77 -9.77
N PRO A 996 -11.63 -17.86 -10.93
CA PRO A 996 -11.19 -18.74 -12.01
C PRO A 996 -9.78 -18.39 -12.49
N MET A 997 -8.93 -19.41 -12.58
CA MET A 997 -7.62 -19.34 -13.22
C MET A 997 -7.80 -19.45 -14.73
N LEU A 998 -7.35 -18.43 -15.45
CA LEU A 998 -7.59 -18.30 -16.88
C LEU A 998 -6.48 -18.95 -17.70
N TYR A 999 -5.23 -18.68 -17.34
CA TYR A 999 -4.01 -19.19 -17.96
C TYR A 999 -2.83 -18.99 -17.00
N HIS A 1000 -1.66 -19.47 -17.38
CA HIS A 1000 -0.39 -19.16 -16.72
C HIS A 1000 0.66 -18.85 -17.79
N ASN A 1001 1.74 -18.17 -17.42
CA ASN A 1001 2.88 -18.04 -18.34
C ASN A 1001 3.61 -19.39 -18.49
N ASP A 1002 4.56 -19.47 -19.42
CA ASP A 1002 5.31 -20.72 -19.64
C ASP A 1002 5.95 -21.20 -18.33
N LEU A 1003 5.63 -22.43 -17.91
CA LEU A 1003 6.10 -23.01 -16.65
C LEU A 1003 7.61 -23.28 -16.63
N SER A 1004 8.29 -23.20 -17.79
CA SER A 1004 9.74 -23.28 -17.91
C SER A 1004 10.44 -21.91 -17.87
N ALA A 1005 9.70 -20.81 -17.82
CA ALA A 1005 10.25 -19.46 -17.71
C ALA A 1005 10.86 -19.21 -16.31
N SER A 1006 11.77 -18.24 -16.22
CA SER A 1006 12.48 -17.91 -14.96
C SER A 1006 11.57 -17.29 -13.88
N VAL A 1007 10.38 -16.83 -14.26
CA VAL A 1007 9.37 -16.22 -13.38
C VAL A 1007 8.07 -16.98 -13.58
N SER A 1008 7.42 -17.37 -12.49
CA SER A 1008 6.11 -18.04 -12.51
C SER A 1008 5.00 -17.00 -12.32
N ARG A 1009 4.00 -17.01 -13.21
CA ARG A 1009 2.79 -16.20 -13.12
C ARG A 1009 1.56 -17.02 -13.51
N LEU A 1010 0.58 -17.07 -12.61
CA LEU A 1010 -0.73 -17.67 -12.83
C LEU A 1010 -1.76 -16.55 -12.82
N TYR A 1011 -2.64 -16.51 -13.81
CA TYR A 1011 -3.56 -15.41 -14.05
C TYR A 1011 -5.00 -15.79 -13.69
N TRP A 1012 -5.67 -14.88 -12.99
CA TRP A 1012 -6.97 -15.09 -12.36
C TRP A 1012 -7.88 -13.88 -12.60
N SER A 1013 -9.21 -14.10 -12.58
CA SER A 1013 -10.16 -13.00 -12.70
C SER A 1013 -11.45 -13.23 -11.92
N GLU A 1014 -11.71 -12.36 -10.94
CA GLU A 1014 -13.02 -12.29 -10.27
C GLU A 1014 -14.12 -11.94 -11.27
N ASP A 1015 -13.82 -11.03 -12.21
CA ASP A 1015 -14.75 -10.55 -13.23
C ASP A 1015 -15.25 -11.69 -14.14
N VAL A 1016 -14.36 -12.61 -14.54
CA VAL A 1016 -14.75 -13.84 -15.25
C VAL A 1016 -15.60 -14.75 -14.36
N GLY A 1017 -15.31 -14.80 -13.06
CA GLY A 1017 -16.12 -15.56 -12.09
C GLY A 1017 -17.56 -15.06 -12.02
N TYR A 1018 -17.76 -13.74 -11.91
CA TYR A 1018 -19.08 -13.11 -11.95
C TYR A 1018 -19.78 -13.31 -13.30
N ALA A 1019 -19.04 -13.12 -14.40
CA ALA A 1019 -19.58 -13.26 -15.76
C ALA A 1019 -20.00 -14.71 -16.08
N LEU A 1020 -19.18 -15.70 -15.70
CA LEU A 1020 -19.47 -17.12 -15.92
C LEU A 1020 -20.70 -17.54 -15.11
N TRP A 1021 -20.80 -17.09 -13.85
CA TRP A 1021 -21.97 -17.33 -13.03
C TRP A 1021 -23.24 -16.73 -13.65
N LEU A 1022 -23.17 -15.48 -14.09
CA LEU A 1022 -24.30 -14.77 -14.70
C LEU A 1022 -24.74 -15.46 -15.99
N ARG A 1023 -23.77 -15.90 -16.81
CA ARG A 1023 -24.04 -16.62 -18.05
C ARG A 1023 -24.73 -17.96 -17.78
N LEU A 1024 -24.28 -18.71 -16.76
CA LEU A 1024 -24.90 -19.95 -16.34
C LEU A 1024 -26.35 -19.74 -15.85
N TYR A 1025 -26.59 -18.69 -15.07
CA TYR A 1025 -27.93 -18.33 -14.61
C TYR A 1025 -28.87 -18.02 -15.79
N LEU A 1026 -28.43 -17.19 -16.74
CA LEU A 1026 -29.24 -16.81 -17.91
C LEU A 1026 -29.51 -18.00 -18.84
N ALA A 1027 -28.51 -18.86 -19.07
CA ALA A 1027 -28.67 -20.08 -19.86
C ALA A 1027 -29.68 -21.06 -19.23
N SER A 1028 -29.75 -21.11 -17.90
CA SER A 1028 -30.72 -21.93 -17.17
C SER A 1028 -32.15 -21.35 -17.23
N ALA A 1029 -32.29 -20.02 -17.23
CA ALA A 1029 -33.58 -19.33 -17.26
C ALA A 1029 -34.24 -19.33 -18.65
N GLY A 1030 -33.45 -19.28 -19.73
CA GLY A 1030 -33.93 -19.25 -21.11
C GLY A 1030 -34.57 -20.55 -21.62
N ARG A 1031 -34.62 -21.62 -20.82
CA ARG A 1031 -35.21 -22.92 -21.17
C ARG A 1031 -36.45 -23.28 -20.36
N LYS A 1032 -37.23 -22.29 -19.88
CA LYS A 1032 -38.57 -22.55 -19.34
C LYS A 1032 -39.50 -23.05 -20.47
N SER A 1033 -39.66 -24.37 -20.57
CA SER A 1033 -40.85 -25.05 -21.08
C SER A 1033 -41.04 -26.35 -20.33
#